data_AF-A0A0C9VCE9-F1
#
_entry.id   AF-A0A0C9VCE9-F1
#
_cell.length_a   1.000
_cell.length_b   1.000
_cell.length_c   1.000
_cell.angle_alpha   90.00
_cell.angle_beta   90.00
_cell.angle_gamma   90.00
#
_symmetry.space_group_name_H-M   'P 1'
#
loop_
_entity.id
_entity.type
_entity.pdbx_description
1 polymer ?
#
loop_
_entity_poly.entity_id
_entity_poly.type
_entity_poly.pdbx_seq_one_letter_code
_entity_poly.pdbx_strand_id
1 'polypeptide(L)'
;MAHTRGLNTSVSQDANDDSNKGNIRIQTLNNKPETDQGPADSGKSGQGSDGQIVIEGGVADDLNIAEAIKEAIGITYSGDSTTIHGIAHESRTININGNQRNEARFSLGVHSAVNRTTTTQLTGLPSQLNGIFKTYNAFKKSDPEIDSCLFAKKLTGAITDHAADQKKLIKRILLKDSGHKLWENLPADTQTQMHQEAYHKICKELGENQFQQLSESEKELASFFIWTGCCMHKDLNTFKGGWTELVKHWSRNNLQGPVMLPNKDATATAAGDAEPAQPSQGGAVKAMSLAGGIFNHKDDKKGEQDSLQYAFEEQFGYFLNFPDISNTCYQSHREAAAELIAHLDFYKKYLELMMDRKEARSLNHMERNLQIALEDIPTLHELCVLALFAMIVSRPYMQVICGEGHENRNILDMGPFHSKVAAYMERITEDSMLILSPGADAQTASLDRKPWARADFMYAIWAMSLKLPHLKDLIVTFFKGALETWKRFTQEFTPGGVIATVSLCMKALAWMPTTNDVNEGALGSRRIAKRSFPKATELTLNSRQHYRWNRTGKFIRNLSPEQHLFLRKRARHLQSLNIQKNLRIARAVYDKEIVKQKHNQDAMKLEKKRKAADILTQVVPIISLEILSNSILTVAQLDLQLAWYHQFNGEIAKKSTLRLKTNKMDALRSIITTLIIRNDKDEIMAQYLPENGSGMVGCSEHEEKQR
;
A
#
# COMPACT_ATOMS: atom_id res chain seq x y z
N MET A 1 25.31 -30.10 -57.93
CA MET A 1 25.51 -31.55 -58.04
C MET A 1 24.96 -32.16 -56.76
N ALA A 2 23.67 -32.45 -56.67
CA ALA A 2 22.90 -33.56 -57.27
C ALA A 2 22.90 -34.82 -56.39
N HIS A 3 21.66 -35.31 -56.17
CA HIS A 3 21.20 -36.63 -55.73
C HIS A 3 20.93 -36.86 -54.22
N THR A 4 19.81 -37.42 -53.74
CA THR A 4 18.38 -37.55 -54.14
C THR A 4 17.68 -38.49 -53.15
N ARG A 5 16.38 -38.27 -52.88
CA ARG A 5 15.29 -39.24 -52.53
C ARG A 5 15.47 -40.04 -51.22
N GLY A 6 14.53 -40.08 -50.27
CA GLY A 6 13.07 -39.92 -50.28
C GLY A 6 12.40 -41.26 -50.00
N LEU A 7 11.65 -41.40 -48.90
CA LEU A 7 10.54 -42.35 -48.72
C LEU A 7 9.70 -41.99 -47.48
N ASN A 8 8.39 -41.87 -47.71
CA ASN A 8 7.29 -41.61 -46.77
C ASN A 8 6.71 -42.91 -46.21
N THR A 9 6.28 -42.91 -44.95
CA THR A 9 5.09 -43.60 -44.35
C THR A 9 4.96 -43.10 -42.91
N SER A 10 4.14 -42.09 -42.58
CA SER A 10 2.70 -42.11 -42.26
C SER A 10 2.32 -42.65 -40.86
N VAL A 11 1.75 -41.75 -40.06
CA VAL A 11 0.66 -41.88 -39.07
C VAL A 11 0.98 -41.64 -37.57
N SER A 12 0.56 -40.42 -37.15
CA SER A 12 -0.19 -40.00 -35.94
C SER A 12 0.48 -39.66 -34.60
N GLN A 13 0.24 -38.39 -34.20
CA GLN A 13 -0.09 -37.84 -32.86
C GLN A 13 1.03 -37.79 -31.81
N ASP A 14 1.20 -36.77 -30.98
CA ASP A 14 0.66 -35.42 -30.79
C ASP A 14 1.62 -34.71 -29.79
N ALA A 15 1.53 -33.37 -29.71
CA ALA A 15 2.00 -32.49 -28.62
C ALA A 15 3.50 -32.11 -28.53
N ASN A 16 3.80 -30.90 -29.02
CA ASN A 16 4.76 -29.93 -28.46
C ASN A 16 4.06 -28.57 -28.64
N ASP A 17 3.58 -27.88 -27.60
CA ASP A 17 4.28 -27.21 -26.49
C ASP A 17 5.06 -25.97 -26.98
N ASP A 18 4.38 -24.83 -26.95
CA ASP A 18 4.91 -23.51 -27.33
C ASP A 18 4.41 -22.47 -26.31
N SER A 19 5.16 -22.33 -25.21
CA SER A 19 4.95 -21.30 -24.19
C SER A 19 5.91 -20.12 -24.44
N ASN A 20 5.55 -19.23 -25.37
CA ASN A 20 6.24 -17.96 -25.57
C ASN A 20 5.28 -16.80 -25.27
N LYS A 21 5.27 -16.33 -24.01
CA LYS A 21 4.46 -15.19 -23.56
C LYS A 21 5.16 -13.88 -23.94
N GLY A 22 4.93 -13.45 -25.19
CA GLY A 22 5.20 -12.09 -25.67
C GLY A 22 3.95 -11.20 -25.64
N ASN A 23 4.14 -9.93 -25.30
CA ASN A 23 3.17 -8.82 -25.32
C ASN A 23 2.05 -8.93 -26.38
N ILE A 24 0.78 -9.00 -25.95
CA ILE A 24 -0.36 -8.71 -26.82
C ILE A 24 -1.00 -7.39 -26.41
N ARG A 25 -0.62 -6.37 -27.18
CA ARG A 25 -1.32 -5.09 -27.37
C ARG A 25 -2.73 -5.39 -27.88
N ILE A 26 -3.76 -5.05 -27.12
CA ILE A 26 -5.17 -5.25 -27.51
C ILE A 26 -5.50 -4.25 -28.62
N GLN A 27 -5.33 -4.67 -29.88
CA GLN A 27 -5.94 -4.05 -31.05
C GLN A 27 -7.33 -4.68 -31.28
N THR A 28 -8.36 -3.84 -31.20
CA THR A 28 -9.61 -3.86 -31.98
C THR A 28 -10.13 -5.20 -32.48
N LEU A 29 -11.19 -5.71 -31.83
CA LEU A 29 -12.11 -6.68 -32.42
C LEU A 29 -13.30 -5.94 -33.08
N ASN A 30 -13.09 -5.53 -34.33
CA ASN A 30 -14.16 -5.46 -35.34
C ASN A 30 -13.82 -6.55 -36.36
N ASN A 31 -14.25 -7.79 -36.13
CA ASN A 31 -14.32 -8.81 -37.16
C ASN A 31 -15.50 -9.74 -36.87
N LYS A 32 -16.49 -9.65 -37.76
CA LYS A 32 -17.71 -10.46 -37.85
C LYS A 32 -17.34 -11.75 -38.61
N PRO A 33 -17.86 -12.93 -38.24
CA PRO A 33 -18.16 -13.98 -39.19
C PRO A 33 -19.67 -13.99 -39.48
N GLU A 34 -20.03 -13.90 -40.75
CA GLU A 34 -21.39 -14.08 -41.24
C GLU A 34 -21.80 -15.55 -41.27
N THR A 35 -23.12 -15.74 -41.23
CA THR A 35 -23.95 -16.90 -41.63
C THR A 35 -24.47 -17.79 -40.49
N ASP A 36 -25.66 -17.44 -39.96
CA ASP A 36 -26.88 -18.19 -40.27
C ASP A 36 -28.13 -17.33 -40.01
N GLN A 37 -29.11 -17.40 -40.91
CA GLN A 37 -30.28 -16.50 -40.98
C GLN A 37 -31.46 -16.98 -40.12
N GLY A 38 -32.03 -16.06 -39.33
CA GLY A 38 -33.33 -16.17 -38.64
C GLY A 38 -33.77 -14.78 -38.17
N PRO A 39 -35.08 -14.43 -38.21
CA PRO A 39 -35.53 -13.19 -38.83
C PRO A 39 -35.17 -11.93 -38.05
N ALA A 40 -34.82 -10.91 -38.84
CA ALA A 40 -34.67 -9.54 -38.42
C ALA A 40 -35.94 -9.04 -37.74
N ASP A 41 -35.86 -8.80 -36.43
CA ASP A 41 -36.70 -7.79 -35.80
C ASP A 41 -35.80 -6.64 -35.35
N SER A 42 -35.86 -5.57 -36.13
CA SER A 42 -35.11 -4.33 -35.96
C SER A 42 -35.65 -3.55 -34.76
N GLY A 43 -35.40 -4.05 -33.55
CA GLY A 43 -35.56 -3.30 -32.32
C GLY A 43 -34.29 -2.52 -32.02
N LYS A 44 -34.29 -1.20 -32.23
CA LYS A 44 -33.24 -0.30 -31.73
C LYS A 44 -33.09 -0.51 -30.22
N SER A 45 -32.06 -1.22 -29.77
CA SER A 45 -31.66 -1.30 -28.37
C SER A 45 -31.15 0.08 -27.96
N GLY A 46 -32.06 0.91 -27.43
CA GLY A 46 -31.70 2.23 -26.91
C GLY A 46 -30.65 2.09 -25.81
N GLN A 47 -29.81 3.10 -25.63
CA GLN A 47 -28.77 3.14 -24.57
C GLN A 47 -29.28 2.83 -23.14
N GLY A 48 -30.61 2.80 -22.92
CA GLY A 48 -31.26 2.35 -21.69
C GLY A 48 -31.45 0.83 -21.53
N SER A 49 -31.51 0.02 -22.60
CA SER A 49 -31.71 -1.44 -22.50
C SER A 49 -30.48 -2.17 -21.97
N ASP A 50 -29.29 -1.75 -22.41
CA ASP A 50 -28.05 -2.44 -22.10
C ASP A 50 -27.63 -2.22 -20.64
N GLY A 51 -27.85 -1.00 -20.12
CA GLY A 51 -27.62 -0.69 -18.71
C GLY A 51 -28.56 -1.45 -17.76
N GLN A 52 -29.80 -1.67 -18.21
CA GLN A 52 -30.81 -2.42 -17.45
C GLN A 52 -30.45 -3.90 -17.34
N ILE A 53 -30.08 -4.54 -18.46
CA ILE A 53 -29.66 -5.96 -18.50
C ILE A 53 -28.44 -6.21 -17.59
N VAL A 54 -27.47 -5.29 -17.59
CA VAL A 54 -26.30 -5.39 -16.73
C VAL A 54 -26.70 -5.42 -15.25
N ILE A 55 -27.62 -4.56 -14.83
CA ILE A 55 -28.05 -4.48 -13.43
C ILE A 55 -28.92 -5.68 -13.03
N GLU A 56 -29.73 -6.22 -13.94
CA GLU A 56 -30.42 -7.50 -13.73
C GLU A 56 -29.43 -8.64 -13.45
N GLY A 57 -28.31 -8.65 -14.17
CA GLY A 57 -27.18 -9.55 -13.89
C GLY A 57 -26.61 -9.37 -12.49
N GLY A 58 -26.52 -8.13 -11.98
CA GLY A 58 -26.10 -7.86 -10.60
C GLY A 58 -27.09 -8.36 -9.55
N VAL A 59 -28.40 -8.20 -9.78
CA VAL A 59 -29.44 -8.76 -8.89
C VAL A 59 -29.38 -10.28 -8.87
N ALA A 60 -29.20 -10.91 -10.04
CA ALA A 60 -29.04 -12.36 -10.11
C ALA A 60 -27.78 -12.82 -9.36
N ASP A 61 -26.73 -12.01 -9.34
CA ASP A 61 -25.52 -12.30 -8.59
C ASP A 61 -25.71 -12.21 -7.07
N ASP A 62 -26.46 -11.22 -6.58
CA ASP A 62 -26.86 -11.18 -5.16
C ASP A 62 -27.54 -12.48 -4.74
N LEU A 63 -28.43 -13.02 -5.58
CA LEU A 63 -29.11 -14.29 -5.30
C LEU A 63 -28.13 -15.47 -5.28
N ASN A 64 -27.24 -15.54 -6.27
CA ASN A 64 -26.21 -16.58 -6.39
C ASN A 64 -25.26 -16.58 -5.17
N ILE A 65 -24.81 -15.41 -4.72
CA ILE A 65 -23.97 -15.27 -3.53
C ILE A 65 -24.73 -15.70 -2.27
N ALA A 66 -25.99 -15.30 -2.13
CA ALA A 66 -26.80 -15.64 -0.96
C ALA A 66 -27.05 -17.16 -0.84
N GLU A 67 -27.34 -17.83 -1.96
CA GLU A 67 -27.48 -19.30 -2.01
C GLU A 67 -26.17 -20.00 -1.65
N ALA A 68 -25.05 -19.53 -2.20
CA ALA A 68 -23.73 -20.07 -1.88
C ALA A 68 -23.35 -19.88 -0.39
N ILE A 69 -23.69 -18.74 0.22
CA ILE A 69 -23.49 -18.51 1.67
C ILE A 69 -24.36 -19.44 2.50
N LYS A 70 -25.60 -19.70 2.07
CA LYS A 70 -26.53 -20.61 2.77
C LYS A 70 -26.01 -22.04 2.80
N GLU A 71 -25.49 -22.53 1.67
CA GLU A 71 -24.96 -23.88 1.50
C GLU A 71 -23.55 -24.08 2.07
N ALA A 72 -22.81 -23.00 2.32
CA ALA A 72 -21.44 -23.05 2.84
C ALA A 72 -21.35 -23.78 4.18
N ILE A 73 -20.30 -24.57 4.40
CA ILE A 73 -19.97 -25.09 5.75
C ILE A 73 -19.05 -24.09 6.45
N GLY A 74 -18.03 -23.58 5.72
CA GLY A 74 -17.16 -22.51 6.17
C GLY A 74 -17.02 -21.43 5.10
N ILE A 75 -16.75 -20.20 5.53
CA ILE A 75 -16.54 -19.04 4.68
C ILE A 75 -15.25 -18.36 5.11
N THR A 76 -14.41 -18.02 4.14
CA THR A 76 -13.28 -17.12 4.41
C THR A 76 -13.42 -15.81 3.67
N TYR A 77 -13.03 -14.74 4.35
CA TYR A 77 -13.13 -13.37 3.85
C TYR A 77 -11.77 -12.82 3.42
N SER A 78 -11.75 -12.05 2.33
CA SER A 78 -10.61 -11.20 2.00
C SER A 78 -11.05 -9.81 1.57
N GLY A 79 -10.32 -8.81 2.02
CA GLY A 79 -10.54 -7.42 1.66
C GLY A 79 -9.24 -6.70 1.34
N ASP A 80 -9.31 -5.72 0.46
CA ASP A 80 -8.25 -4.75 0.23
C ASP A 80 -8.83 -3.36 -0.05
N SER A 81 -8.07 -2.31 0.26
CA SER A 81 -8.52 -0.94 0.05
C SER A 81 -7.45 -0.04 -0.54
N THR A 82 -7.88 0.87 -1.42
CA THR A 82 -6.99 1.86 -2.01
C THR A 82 -7.70 3.21 -2.13
N THR A 83 -7.03 4.19 -2.72
CA THR A 83 -7.64 5.49 -3.01
C THR A 83 -7.40 5.90 -4.43
N ILE A 84 -8.50 6.21 -5.12
CA ILE A 84 -8.52 6.60 -6.52
C ILE A 84 -9.05 8.03 -6.53
N HIS A 85 -8.21 8.99 -6.93
CA HIS A 85 -8.55 10.43 -6.96
C HIS A 85 -9.10 10.97 -5.63
N GLY A 86 -8.50 10.60 -4.50
CA GLY A 86 -8.92 11.05 -3.17
C GLY A 86 -10.18 10.34 -2.61
N ILE A 87 -10.76 9.41 -3.38
CA ILE A 87 -11.91 8.59 -2.97
C ILE A 87 -11.43 7.20 -2.54
N ALA A 88 -11.79 6.80 -1.32
CA ALA A 88 -11.49 5.48 -0.80
C ALA A 88 -12.33 4.42 -1.52
N HIS A 89 -11.69 3.35 -1.96
CA HIS A 89 -12.34 2.19 -2.58
C HIS A 89 -11.91 0.94 -1.84
N GLU A 90 -12.84 0.01 -1.66
CA GLU A 90 -12.61 -1.28 -1.01
C GLU A 90 -13.10 -2.40 -1.91
N SER A 91 -12.23 -3.37 -2.20
CA SER A 91 -12.57 -4.60 -2.87
C SER A 91 -12.74 -5.70 -1.84
N ARG A 92 -13.75 -6.56 -2.05
CA ARG A 92 -14.06 -7.67 -1.14
C ARG A 92 -14.28 -8.95 -1.92
N THR A 93 -13.82 -10.05 -1.35
CA THR A 93 -13.99 -11.41 -1.86
C THR A 93 -14.27 -12.38 -0.72
N ILE A 94 -14.99 -13.46 -1.04
CA ILE A 94 -15.24 -14.56 -0.11
C ILE A 94 -14.93 -15.88 -0.80
N ASN A 95 -14.44 -16.86 -0.05
CA ASN A 95 -14.36 -18.25 -0.49
C ASN A 95 -15.41 -19.06 0.28
N ILE A 96 -16.12 -19.92 -0.45
CA ILE A 96 -17.09 -20.86 0.09
C ILE A 96 -16.42 -22.22 0.22
N ASN A 97 -16.31 -22.71 1.46
CA ASN A 97 -15.60 -23.93 1.82
C ASN A 97 -16.62 -25.01 2.26
N GLY A 98 -16.50 -26.22 1.68
CA GLY A 98 -17.39 -27.36 1.94
C GLY A 98 -16.73 -28.70 1.62
N ASN A 99 -17.42 -29.82 1.93
CA ASN A 99 -16.84 -31.17 1.92
C ASN A 99 -16.47 -31.73 0.54
N GLN A 100 -16.92 -31.12 -0.56
CA GLN A 100 -16.57 -31.53 -1.92
C GLN A 100 -15.88 -30.37 -2.64
N ARG A 101 -14.56 -30.52 -2.78
CA ARG A 101 -13.48 -29.73 -3.41
C ARG A 101 -13.76 -28.87 -4.66
N ASN A 102 -14.87 -28.12 -4.71
CA ASN A 102 -15.04 -26.97 -5.60
C ASN A 102 -15.15 -25.72 -4.74
N GLU A 103 -14.00 -25.25 -4.25
CA GLU A 103 -13.85 -23.96 -3.57
C GLU A 103 -14.34 -22.84 -4.50
N ALA A 104 -15.55 -22.34 -4.24
CA ALA A 104 -16.14 -21.29 -5.05
C ALA A 104 -15.73 -19.92 -4.48
N ARG A 105 -14.91 -19.18 -5.23
CA ARG A 105 -14.52 -17.81 -4.89
C ARG A 105 -15.47 -16.81 -5.52
N PHE A 106 -16.11 -15.99 -4.69
CA PHE A 106 -17.00 -14.92 -5.12
C PHE A 106 -16.36 -13.55 -4.89
N SER A 107 -16.49 -12.66 -5.88
CA SER A 107 -16.27 -11.24 -5.70
C SER A 107 -17.53 -10.60 -5.15
N LEU A 108 -17.39 -9.83 -4.07
CA LEU A 108 -18.43 -8.94 -3.56
C LEU A 108 -18.32 -7.54 -4.22
N GLY A 109 -17.42 -7.35 -5.18
CA GLY A 109 -17.30 -6.11 -5.94
C GLY A 109 -16.43 -5.05 -5.27
N VAL A 110 -16.37 -3.87 -5.89
CA VAL A 110 -15.57 -2.73 -5.44
C VAL A 110 -16.49 -1.58 -5.06
N HIS A 111 -16.38 -1.13 -3.82
CA HIS A 111 -17.26 -0.13 -3.24
C HIS A 111 -16.53 1.13 -2.84
N SER A 112 -17.11 2.29 -3.11
CA SER A 112 -16.55 3.56 -2.66
C SER A 112 -17.03 3.89 -1.24
N ALA A 113 -16.12 4.39 -0.39
CA ALA A 113 -16.44 4.84 0.96
C ALA A 113 -16.38 6.37 1.04
N VAL A 114 -17.35 6.96 1.75
CA VAL A 114 -17.43 8.42 1.96
C VAL A 114 -16.18 8.93 2.68
N ASN A 115 -15.60 8.13 3.58
CA ASN A 115 -14.36 8.44 4.26
C ASN A 115 -13.59 7.15 4.63
N ARG A 116 -12.33 7.30 5.07
CA ARG A 116 -11.48 6.19 5.56
C ARG A 116 -11.62 5.94 7.08
N THR A 117 -12.66 6.45 7.72
CA THR A 117 -12.81 6.18 9.16
C THR A 117 -13.05 4.69 9.33
N THR A 118 -12.45 4.13 10.38
CA THR A 118 -12.69 2.73 10.75
C THR A 118 -14.21 2.50 10.80
N THR A 119 -15.00 3.42 11.36
CA THR A 119 -16.47 3.32 11.42
C THR A 119 -17.18 3.15 10.07
N THR A 120 -16.76 3.85 9.01
CA THR A 120 -17.39 3.75 7.69
C THR A 120 -16.99 2.49 6.93
N GLN A 121 -15.74 2.03 7.08
CA GLN A 121 -15.34 0.71 6.59
C GLN A 121 -16.05 -0.41 7.39
N LEU A 122 -16.21 -0.21 8.71
CA LEU A 122 -16.86 -1.11 9.65
C LEU A 122 -18.35 -1.35 9.39
N THR A 123 -19.05 -0.43 8.71
CA THR A 123 -20.46 -0.61 8.32
C THR A 123 -20.64 -1.06 6.88
N GLY A 124 -19.59 -0.95 6.04
CA GLY A 124 -19.68 -1.22 4.61
C GLY A 124 -20.04 -2.67 4.26
N LEU A 125 -19.32 -3.66 4.81
CA LEU A 125 -19.59 -5.08 4.55
C LEU A 125 -20.94 -5.54 5.13
N PRO A 126 -21.30 -5.25 6.40
CA PRO A 126 -22.61 -5.62 6.93
C PRO A 126 -23.78 -5.00 6.13
N SER A 127 -23.66 -3.74 5.71
CA SER A 127 -24.70 -3.08 4.89
C SER A 127 -24.86 -3.77 3.53
N GLN A 128 -23.75 -4.18 2.93
CA GLN A 128 -23.75 -4.90 1.67
C GLN A 128 -24.41 -6.28 1.81
N LEU A 129 -24.01 -7.07 2.81
CA LEU A 129 -24.59 -8.38 3.09
C LEU A 129 -26.10 -8.28 3.36
N ASN A 130 -26.52 -7.27 4.13
CA ASN A 130 -27.94 -7.00 4.34
C ASN A 130 -28.69 -6.66 3.04
N GLY A 131 -28.05 -5.96 2.10
CA GLY A 131 -28.61 -5.72 0.77
C GLY A 131 -28.83 -7.02 -0.02
N ILE A 132 -27.82 -7.90 -0.02
CA ILE A 132 -27.83 -9.21 -0.66
C ILE A 132 -28.96 -10.08 -0.06
N PHE A 133 -29.00 -10.24 1.26
CA PHE A 133 -30.00 -11.06 1.93
C PHE A 133 -31.42 -10.51 1.81
N LYS A 134 -31.61 -9.17 1.80
CA LYS A 134 -32.92 -8.56 1.50
C LYS A 134 -33.38 -8.89 0.08
N THR A 135 -32.48 -8.92 -0.89
CA THR A 135 -32.80 -9.33 -2.26
C THR A 135 -33.18 -10.82 -2.31
N TYR A 136 -32.44 -11.69 -1.60
CA TYR A 136 -32.74 -13.12 -1.52
C TYR A 136 -34.07 -13.44 -0.81
N ASN A 137 -34.33 -12.88 0.37
CA ASN A 137 -35.57 -13.14 1.11
C ASN A 137 -36.81 -12.65 0.33
N ALA A 138 -36.68 -11.55 -0.43
CA ALA A 138 -37.74 -11.09 -1.32
C ALA A 138 -38.00 -12.03 -2.51
N PHE A 139 -36.97 -12.76 -2.94
CA PHE A 139 -37.03 -13.73 -4.04
C PHE A 139 -37.57 -15.09 -3.58
N LYS A 140 -37.11 -15.59 -2.43
CA LYS A 140 -37.47 -16.89 -1.83
C LYS A 140 -38.34 -16.71 -0.60
N LYS A 141 -39.53 -16.14 -0.77
CA LYS A 141 -40.48 -15.88 0.35
C LYS A 141 -40.91 -17.13 1.13
N SER A 142 -40.77 -18.31 0.52
CA SER A 142 -41.08 -19.60 1.14
C SER A 142 -39.96 -20.16 2.01
N ASP A 143 -38.73 -19.66 1.84
CA ASP A 143 -37.57 -20.12 2.62
C ASP A 143 -37.52 -19.38 3.97
N PRO A 144 -36.90 -19.99 5.00
CA PRO A 144 -36.54 -19.27 6.21
C PRO A 144 -35.68 -18.03 5.88
N GLU A 145 -36.01 -16.89 6.51
CA GLU A 145 -35.26 -15.65 6.29
C GLU A 145 -33.79 -15.81 6.72
N ILE A 146 -32.89 -15.40 5.84
CA ILE A 146 -31.46 -15.31 6.13
C ILE A 146 -31.05 -13.87 6.38
N ASP A 147 -30.00 -13.67 7.18
CA ASP A 147 -29.47 -12.37 7.58
C ASP A 147 -27.94 -12.39 7.68
N SER A 148 -27.35 -11.25 8.08
CA SER A 148 -25.92 -11.14 8.31
C SER A 148 -25.37 -12.11 9.36
N CYS A 149 -26.21 -12.61 10.27
CA CYS A 149 -25.80 -13.57 11.29
C CYS A 149 -25.50 -14.94 10.71
N LEU A 150 -26.15 -15.31 9.60
CA LEU A 150 -25.78 -16.53 8.88
C LEU A 150 -24.33 -16.46 8.36
N PHE A 151 -23.91 -15.29 7.87
CA PHE A 151 -22.57 -15.11 7.33
C PHE A 151 -21.51 -15.23 8.43
N ALA A 152 -21.69 -14.55 9.57
CA ALA A 152 -20.69 -14.56 10.62
C ALA A 152 -20.64 -15.90 11.39
N LYS A 153 -21.77 -16.61 11.55
CA LYS A 153 -21.77 -18.01 12.05
C LYS A 153 -20.95 -18.97 11.18
N LYS A 154 -20.87 -18.70 9.87
CA LYS A 154 -20.11 -19.52 8.91
C LYS A 154 -18.71 -18.98 8.65
N LEU A 155 -18.33 -17.83 9.22
CA LEU A 155 -17.04 -17.20 8.98
C LEU A 155 -15.94 -17.90 9.78
N THR A 156 -15.12 -18.70 9.10
CA THR A 156 -14.07 -19.54 9.69
C THR A 156 -12.68 -18.91 9.56
N GLY A 157 -12.51 -17.90 8.72
CA GLY A 157 -11.23 -17.20 8.62
C GLY A 157 -11.24 -15.93 7.78
N ALA A 158 -10.16 -15.16 7.88
CA ALA A 158 -9.95 -13.98 7.05
C ALA A 158 -8.49 -13.73 6.69
N ILE A 159 -8.26 -13.28 5.46
CA ILE A 159 -6.97 -12.81 4.96
C ILE A 159 -7.06 -11.35 4.54
N THR A 160 -6.30 -10.50 5.23
CA THR A 160 -6.24 -9.05 4.98
C THR A 160 -4.78 -8.59 4.98
N ASP A 161 -4.56 -7.30 4.69
CA ASP A 161 -3.31 -6.67 5.07
C ASP A 161 -3.11 -6.70 6.60
N HIS A 162 -1.90 -6.33 7.05
CA HIS A 162 -1.57 -6.27 8.48
C HIS A 162 -2.07 -4.98 9.17
N ALA A 163 -2.97 -4.19 8.56
CA ALA A 163 -3.41 -2.93 9.12
C ALA A 163 -4.36 -3.11 10.32
N ALA A 164 -4.26 -2.20 11.30
CA ALA A 164 -4.97 -2.32 12.57
C ALA A 164 -6.50 -2.15 12.44
N ASP A 165 -6.94 -1.37 11.46
CA ASP A 165 -8.35 -1.20 11.08
C ASP A 165 -8.96 -2.48 10.51
N GLN A 166 -8.22 -3.22 9.67
CA GLN A 166 -8.67 -4.51 9.15
C GLN A 166 -8.84 -5.55 10.27
N LYS A 167 -7.90 -5.63 11.21
CA LYS A 167 -8.03 -6.49 12.40
C LYS A 167 -9.24 -6.13 13.26
N LYS A 168 -9.52 -4.83 13.42
CA LYS A 168 -10.71 -4.34 14.15
C LYS A 168 -12.01 -4.70 13.42
N LEU A 169 -12.03 -4.64 12.09
CA LEU A 169 -13.17 -5.03 11.27
C LEU A 169 -13.56 -6.48 11.50
N ILE A 170 -12.59 -7.38 11.38
CA ILE A 170 -12.78 -8.81 11.62
C ILE A 170 -13.32 -9.08 13.02
N LYS A 171 -12.69 -8.50 14.05
CA LYS A 171 -13.13 -8.66 15.44
C LYS A 171 -14.58 -8.20 15.63
N ARG A 172 -15.01 -7.14 14.94
CA ARG A 172 -16.37 -6.61 15.06
C ARG A 172 -17.40 -7.42 14.28
N ILE A 173 -17.05 -8.01 13.14
CA ILE A 173 -17.93 -8.94 12.41
C ILE A 173 -18.33 -10.11 13.33
N LEU A 174 -17.35 -10.66 14.05
CA LEU A 174 -17.57 -11.73 15.02
C LEU A 174 -18.40 -11.27 16.25
N LEU A 175 -18.26 -10.01 16.68
CA LEU A 175 -18.92 -9.49 17.90
C LEU A 175 -20.31 -8.87 17.67
N LYS A 176 -20.64 -8.40 16.46
CA LYS A 176 -21.95 -7.78 16.18
C LYS A 176 -23.10 -8.79 16.09
N ASP A 177 -22.76 -10.08 16.05
CA ASP A 177 -23.60 -11.12 15.47
C ASP A 177 -24.63 -11.75 16.40
N SER A 178 -24.54 -11.43 17.69
CA SER A 178 -25.54 -11.57 18.77
C SER A 178 -26.83 -10.78 19.13
N GLY A 179 -27.03 -9.51 18.73
CA GLY A 179 -28.08 -8.67 19.35
C GLY A 179 -28.68 -7.54 18.50
N HIS A 180 -28.35 -7.44 17.21
CA HIS A 180 -28.90 -6.39 16.35
C HIS A 180 -30.42 -6.52 16.13
N LYS A 181 -30.92 -7.76 15.89
CA LYS A 181 -32.35 -8.02 15.67
C LYS A 181 -33.22 -7.75 16.90
N LEU A 182 -32.70 -8.08 18.10
CA LEU A 182 -33.41 -7.82 19.36
C LEU A 182 -33.33 -6.35 19.76
N TRP A 183 -32.25 -5.64 19.42
CA TRP A 183 -32.13 -4.20 19.61
C TRP A 183 -33.13 -3.42 18.75
N GLU A 184 -33.28 -3.75 17.47
CA GLU A 184 -34.24 -3.09 16.58
C GLU A 184 -35.70 -3.29 17.04
N ASN A 185 -35.98 -4.35 17.80
CA ASN A 185 -37.29 -4.61 18.41
C ASN A 185 -37.50 -3.89 19.75
N LEU A 186 -36.49 -3.20 20.31
CA LEU A 186 -36.68 -2.38 21.50
C LEU A 186 -37.44 -1.09 21.14
N PRO A 187 -38.30 -0.56 22.03
CA PRO A 187 -38.96 0.72 21.82
C PRO A 187 -37.95 1.84 21.53
N ALA A 188 -38.30 2.76 20.61
CA ALA A 188 -37.42 3.84 20.18
C ALA A 188 -36.90 4.71 21.35
N ASP A 189 -37.72 4.86 22.38
CA ASP A 189 -37.38 5.59 23.60
C ASP A 189 -36.26 4.88 24.40
N THR A 190 -36.28 3.55 24.43
CA THR A 190 -35.26 2.70 25.08
C THR A 190 -33.96 2.66 24.29
N GLN A 191 -34.04 2.62 22.94
CA GLN A 191 -32.85 2.70 22.07
C GLN A 191 -32.10 4.03 22.22
N THR A 192 -32.84 5.12 22.45
CA THR A 192 -32.28 6.48 22.60
C THR A 192 -31.68 6.70 24.00
N GLN A 193 -32.22 6.03 25.03
CA GLN A 193 -31.70 6.08 26.41
C GLN A 193 -30.46 5.20 26.65
N MET A 194 -30.29 4.13 25.86
CA MET A 194 -29.24 3.16 26.06
C MET A 194 -27.98 3.53 25.26
N HIS A 195 -26.96 4.04 25.96
CA HIS A 195 -25.62 4.33 25.42
C HIS A 195 -25.03 3.13 24.64
N GLN A 196 -24.10 3.38 23.70
CA GLN A 196 -23.42 2.35 22.90
C GLN A 196 -22.84 1.18 23.74
N GLU A 197 -22.44 1.42 24.99
CA GLU A 197 -21.93 0.39 25.89
C GLU A 197 -23.03 -0.60 26.33
N ALA A 198 -24.26 -0.13 26.57
CA ALA A 198 -25.40 -0.98 26.88
C ALA A 198 -25.81 -1.86 25.70
N TYR A 199 -25.75 -1.32 24.47
CA TYR A 199 -25.95 -2.09 23.23
C TYR A 199 -24.96 -3.27 23.11
N HIS A 200 -23.67 -3.03 23.38
CA HIS A 200 -22.65 -4.09 23.29
C HIS A 200 -22.85 -5.16 24.38
N LYS A 201 -23.28 -4.77 25.58
CA LYS A 201 -23.57 -5.71 26.67
C LYS A 201 -24.78 -6.60 26.35
N ILE A 202 -25.87 -6.02 25.85
CA ILE A 202 -27.08 -6.75 25.44
C ILE A 202 -26.78 -7.69 24.28
N CYS A 203 -26.01 -7.22 23.28
CA CYS A 203 -25.54 -8.11 22.22
C CYS A 203 -24.76 -9.28 22.83
N LYS A 204 -23.77 -9.02 23.68
CA LYS A 204 -22.99 -10.10 24.28
C LYS A 204 -23.85 -11.14 24.99
N GLU A 205 -24.83 -10.72 25.80
CA GLU A 205 -25.74 -11.62 26.53
C GLU A 205 -26.65 -12.43 25.60
N LEU A 206 -27.21 -11.80 24.57
CA LEU A 206 -28.10 -12.46 23.60
C LEU A 206 -27.35 -13.42 22.67
N GLY A 207 -26.13 -13.05 22.28
CA GLY A 207 -25.25 -13.93 21.50
C GLY A 207 -24.82 -15.15 22.31
N GLU A 208 -24.48 -14.97 23.59
CA GLU A 208 -24.17 -16.08 24.49
C GLU A 208 -25.35 -17.04 24.61
N ASN A 209 -26.57 -16.53 24.79
CA ASN A 209 -27.78 -17.37 24.88
C ASN A 209 -28.03 -18.18 23.60
N GLN A 210 -27.85 -17.58 22.41
CA GLN A 210 -27.96 -18.33 21.15
C GLN A 210 -26.82 -19.31 20.95
N PHE A 211 -25.59 -18.95 21.34
CA PHE A 211 -24.43 -19.82 21.25
C PHE A 211 -24.61 -21.06 22.11
N GLN A 212 -25.17 -20.93 23.32
CA GLN A 212 -25.43 -22.06 24.20
C GLN A 212 -26.47 -23.06 23.66
N GLN A 213 -27.37 -22.62 22.78
CA GLN A 213 -28.38 -23.46 22.13
C GLN A 213 -27.82 -24.33 20.98
N LEU A 214 -26.60 -24.05 20.52
CA LEU A 214 -25.94 -24.82 19.46
C LEU A 214 -25.50 -26.20 19.96
N SER A 215 -25.44 -27.19 19.05
CA SER A 215 -24.77 -28.47 19.33
C SER A 215 -23.27 -28.28 19.55
N GLU A 216 -22.61 -29.25 20.20
CA GLU A 216 -21.17 -29.13 20.48
C GLU A 216 -20.32 -28.95 19.21
N SER A 217 -20.67 -29.64 18.13
CA SER A 217 -20.03 -29.48 16.82
C SER A 217 -20.27 -28.10 16.20
N GLU A 218 -21.45 -27.51 16.39
CA GLU A 218 -21.76 -26.16 15.91
C GLU A 218 -21.09 -25.08 16.78
N LYS A 219 -20.95 -25.32 18.08
CA LYS A 219 -20.18 -24.46 18.99
C LYS A 219 -18.71 -24.43 18.61
N GLU A 220 -18.12 -25.59 18.31
CA GLU A 220 -16.74 -25.69 17.85
C GLU A 220 -16.53 -24.88 16.55
N LEU A 221 -17.42 -25.04 15.57
CA LEU A 221 -17.34 -24.30 14.31
C LEU A 221 -17.58 -22.79 14.49
N ALA A 222 -18.59 -22.40 15.25
CA ALA A 222 -18.91 -20.99 15.49
C ALA A 222 -17.84 -20.27 16.35
N SER A 223 -17.08 -21.02 17.15
CA SER A 223 -15.94 -20.51 17.92
C SER A 223 -14.63 -20.50 17.11
N PHE A 224 -14.61 -21.16 15.96
CA PHE A 224 -13.41 -21.33 15.17
C PHE A 224 -13.24 -20.17 14.19
N PHE A 225 -12.15 -19.42 14.39
CA PHE A 225 -11.78 -18.34 13.50
C PHE A 225 -10.26 -18.19 13.41
N ILE A 226 -9.73 -18.16 12.17
CA ILE A 226 -8.31 -17.89 11.93
C ILE A 226 -8.13 -16.64 11.07
N TRP A 227 -7.38 -15.67 11.59
CA TRP A 227 -6.88 -14.55 10.79
C TRP A 227 -5.44 -14.81 10.34
N THR A 228 -5.16 -14.50 9.08
CA THR A 228 -3.79 -14.49 8.55
C THR A 228 -3.52 -13.19 7.80
N GLY A 229 -2.27 -12.71 7.89
CA GLY A 229 -1.85 -11.58 7.08
C GLY A 229 -1.32 -12.02 5.71
N CYS A 230 -1.62 -11.26 4.66
CA CYS A 230 -1.17 -11.53 3.29
C CYS A 230 0.35 -11.76 3.18
N CYS A 231 0.77 -12.83 2.48
CA CYS A 231 2.18 -13.18 2.30
C CYS A 231 3.01 -12.08 1.61
N MET A 232 2.45 -11.35 0.64
CA MET A 232 3.15 -10.25 -0.04
C MET A 232 3.43 -9.07 0.88
N HIS A 233 2.53 -8.80 1.83
CA HIS A 233 2.74 -7.78 2.86
C HIS A 233 3.80 -8.21 3.88
N LYS A 234 3.98 -9.51 4.14
CA LYS A 234 5.07 -10.00 5.00
C LYS A 234 6.43 -9.70 4.38
N ASP A 235 6.59 -10.02 3.10
CA ASP A 235 7.81 -9.71 2.35
C ASP A 235 8.06 -8.19 2.26
N LEU A 236 7.04 -7.37 1.95
CA LEU A 236 7.18 -5.92 1.94
C LEU A 236 7.65 -5.36 3.29
N ASN A 237 6.96 -5.73 4.37
CA ASN A 237 7.26 -5.18 5.68
C ASN A 237 8.63 -5.64 6.17
N THR A 238 9.03 -6.86 5.83
CA THR A 238 10.36 -7.40 6.11
C THR A 238 11.45 -6.58 5.43
N PHE A 239 11.28 -6.24 4.15
CA PHE A 239 12.17 -5.33 3.44
C PHE A 239 12.23 -3.95 4.09
N LYS A 240 11.08 -3.38 4.49
CA LYS A 240 11.02 -2.10 5.22
C LYS A 240 11.73 -2.17 6.58
N GLY A 241 11.65 -3.30 7.27
CA GLY A 241 12.36 -3.55 8.52
C GLY A 241 13.87 -3.51 8.32
N GLY A 242 14.37 -4.23 7.31
CA GLY A 242 15.78 -4.20 6.95
C GLY A 242 16.26 -2.81 6.54
N TRP A 243 15.50 -2.10 5.70
CA TRP A 243 15.79 -0.73 5.29
C TRP A 243 15.89 0.22 6.49
N THR A 244 14.95 0.10 7.43
CA THR A 244 14.91 0.93 8.64
C THR A 244 16.19 0.80 9.47
N GLU A 245 16.70 -0.43 9.62
CA GLU A 245 17.93 -0.66 10.37
C GLU A 245 19.19 -0.29 9.59
N LEU A 246 19.19 -0.48 8.27
CA LEU A 246 20.26 -0.02 7.39
C LEU A 246 20.44 1.50 7.48
N VAL A 247 19.38 2.30 7.32
CA VAL A 247 19.48 3.76 7.36
C VAL A 247 20.06 4.25 8.70
N LYS A 248 19.69 3.61 9.80
CA LYS A 248 20.22 3.95 11.12
C LYS A 248 21.69 3.56 11.28
N HIS A 249 22.17 2.55 10.55
CA HIS A 249 23.55 2.05 10.63
C HIS A 249 24.58 3.17 10.40
N TRP A 250 24.37 4.02 9.40
CA TRP A 250 25.27 5.14 9.07
C TRP A 250 25.53 6.02 10.29
N SER A 251 24.47 6.56 10.89
CA SER A 251 24.57 7.41 12.08
C SER A 251 25.09 6.69 13.33
N ARG A 252 24.68 5.43 13.56
CA ARG A 252 25.06 4.66 14.75
C ARG A 252 26.55 4.33 14.79
N ASN A 253 27.17 4.18 13.62
CA ASN A 253 28.59 3.85 13.50
C ASN A 253 29.45 5.08 13.12
N ASN A 254 28.89 6.28 13.18
CA ASN A 254 29.57 7.53 12.79
C ASN A 254 30.16 7.49 11.37
N LEU A 255 29.48 6.81 10.45
CA LEU A 255 29.86 6.71 9.04
C LEU A 255 29.14 7.80 8.23
N GLN A 256 29.81 8.30 7.20
CA GLN A 256 29.18 9.19 6.23
C GLN A 256 28.11 8.44 5.45
N GLY A 257 26.85 8.85 5.63
CA GLY A 257 25.72 8.30 4.90
C GLY A 257 25.59 8.88 3.49
N PRO A 258 24.55 8.44 2.75
CA PRO A 258 24.29 8.91 1.39
C PRO A 258 24.12 10.42 1.28
N VAL A 259 24.54 10.94 0.13
CA VAL A 259 24.34 12.34 -0.22
C VAL A 259 22.85 12.70 -0.24
N MET A 260 22.53 13.85 0.35
CA MET A 260 21.18 14.39 0.34
C MET A 260 20.84 14.95 -1.04
N LEU A 261 19.67 14.59 -1.58
CA LEU A 261 19.21 14.98 -2.91
C LEU A 261 17.98 15.89 -2.77
N PRO A 262 18.16 17.17 -2.40
CA PRO A 262 17.05 18.10 -2.17
C PRO A 262 16.25 18.26 -3.46
N ASN A 263 14.95 18.54 -3.36
CA ASN A 263 14.15 18.97 -4.52
C ASN A 263 14.46 20.45 -4.85
N LYS A 264 13.97 20.94 -6.00
CA LYS A 264 14.26 22.31 -6.47
C LYS A 264 13.89 23.37 -5.44
N ASP A 265 12.72 23.23 -4.83
CA ASP A 265 12.23 24.16 -3.81
C ASP A 265 13.08 24.10 -2.54
N ALA A 266 13.48 22.92 -2.09
CA ALA A 266 14.36 22.78 -0.93
C ALA A 266 15.76 23.34 -1.21
N THR A 267 16.25 23.24 -2.45
CA THR A 267 17.52 23.83 -2.88
C THR A 267 17.43 25.36 -2.83
N ALA A 268 16.34 25.94 -3.35
CA ALA A 268 16.09 27.37 -3.31
C ALA A 268 15.87 27.89 -1.87
N THR A 269 15.22 27.10 -1.03
CA THR A 269 14.94 27.44 0.38
C THR A 269 16.23 27.40 1.22
N ALA A 270 17.08 26.38 0.99
CA ALA A 270 18.39 26.28 1.64
C ALA A 270 19.36 27.39 1.18
N ALA A 271 19.26 27.83 -0.08
CA ALA A 271 20.02 28.98 -0.57
C ALA A 271 19.58 30.32 0.04
N GLY A 272 18.38 30.38 0.66
CA GLY A 272 17.87 31.53 1.39
C GLY A 272 17.88 31.35 2.91
N ASP A 273 18.74 30.47 3.43
CA ASP A 273 18.91 30.18 4.87
C ASP A 273 17.64 29.76 5.63
N ALA A 274 16.61 29.28 4.91
CA ALA A 274 15.37 28.80 5.49
C ALA A 274 15.31 27.26 5.51
N GLU A 275 14.68 26.68 6.54
CA GLU A 275 14.46 25.22 6.55
C GLU A 275 13.38 24.85 5.50
N PRO A 276 13.65 23.89 4.61
CA PRO A 276 12.66 23.45 3.63
C PRO A 276 11.46 22.79 4.29
N ALA A 277 10.26 23.03 3.76
CA ALA A 277 9.01 22.48 4.28
C ALA A 277 8.95 20.93 4.30
N GLN A 278 9.80 20.28 3.52
CA GLN A 278 10.01 18.82 3.50
C GLN A 278 11.51 18.55 3.69
N PRO A 279 11.91 17.63 4.59
CA PRO A 279 13.31 17.27 4.74
C PRO A 279 13.85 16.67 3.44
N SER A 280 15.04 17.10 3.04
CA SER A 280 15.76 16.52 1.90
C SER A 280 15.97 15.02 2.12
N GLN A 281 15.80 14.23 1.06
CA GLN A 281 16.00 12.77 1.09
C GLN A 281 17.17 12.41 0.19
N GLY A 282 18.01 11.48 0.62
CA GLY A 282 19.14 10.94 -0.12
C GLY A 282 19.05 9.42 -0.31
N GLY A 283 20.10 8.83 -0.87
CA GLY A 283 20.30 7.37 -0.90
C GLY A 283 19.48 6.61 -1.96
N ALA A 284 19.52 5.28 -1.85
CA ALA A 284 19.06 4.36 -2.91
C ALA A 284 17.59 4.56 -3.28
N VAL A 285 16.70 4.72 -2.29
CA VAL A 285 15.26 4.89 -2.54
C VAL A 285 14.98 6.15 -3.36
N LYS A 286 15.70 7.24 -3.06
CA LYS A 286 15.57 8.49 -3.80
C LYS A 286 16.17 8.37 -5.20
N ALA A 287 17.34 7.74 -5.33
CA ALA A 287 17.98 7.47 -6.62
C ALA A 287 17.04 6.69 -7.56
N MET A 288 16.45 5.60 -7.08
CA MET A 288 15.51 4.80 -7.87
C MET A 288 14.23 5.57 -8.21
N SER A 289 13.73 6.40 -7.29
CA SER A 289 12.58 7.28 -7.57
C SER A 289 12.88 8.29 -8.68
N LEU A 290 14.09 8.86 -8.71
CA LEU A 290 14.54 9.75 -9.77
C LEU A 290 14.72 8.98 -11.09
N ALA A 291 15.37 7.82 -11.05
CA ALA A 291 15.56 6.96 -12.21
C ALA A 291 14.24 6.56 -12.84
N GLY A 292 13.25 6.10 -12.06
CA GLY A 292 11.91 5.81 -12.60
C GLY A 292 11.20 7.05 -13.13
N GLY A 293 11.38 8.21 -12.50
CA GLY A 293 10.85 9.48 -12.98
C GLY A 293 11.47 9.97 -14.29
N ILE A 294 12.67 9.51 -14.65
CA ILE A 294 13.36 9.88 -15.89
C ILE A 294 13.16 8.79 -16.95
N PHE A 295 13.42 7.54 -16.60
CA PHE A 295 13.50 6.40 -17.51
C PHE A 295 12.18 5.63 -17.71
N ASN A 296 11.18 5.85 -16.87
CA ASN A 296 9.84 5.24 -17.01
C ASN A 296 8.74 6.21 -16.54
N HIS A 297 8.74 7.39 -17.16
CA HIS A 297 7.82 8.46 -16.81
C HIS A 297 6.41 8.21 -17.37
N LYS A 298 5.37 8.59 -16.62
CA LYS A 298 3.95 8.37 -17.03
C LYS A 298 3.48 9.23 -18.21
N ASP A 299 4.19 10.33 -18.46
CA ASP A 299 3.96 11.26 -19.56
C ASP A 299 5.03 11.00 -20.61
N ASP A 300 4.58 10.52 -21.78
CA ASP A 300 5.41 10.15 -22.93
C ASP A 300 6.18 11.33 -23.51
N LYS A 301 5.81 12.57 -23.17
CA LYS A 301 6.53 13.78 -23.58
C LYS A 301 7.67 14.20 -22.65
N LYS A 302 7.74 13.64 -21.43
CA LYS A 302 8.65 14.12 -20.37
C LYS A 302 9.72 13.12 -19.95
N GLY A 303 9.55 11.84 -20.28
CA GLY A 303 10.51 10.79 -19.95
C GLY A 303 11.44 10.44 -21.12
N GLU A 304 12.51 9.72 -20.78
CA GLU A 304 13.50 9.17 -21.72
C GLU A 304 13.27 7.68 -21.99
N GLN A 305 12.07 7.17 -21.75
CA GLN A 305 11.79 5.72 -21.79
C GLN A 305 12.15 5.08 -23.15
N ASP A 306 11.59 5.59 -24.24
CA ASP A 306 11.85 5.03 -25.58
C ASP A 306 13.30 5.26 -26.02
N SER A 307 13.87 6.43 -25.71
CA SER A 307 15.27 6.73 -26.04
C SER A 307 16.25 5.82 -25.29
N LEU A 308 15.98 5.55 -24.01
CA LEU A 308 16.76 4.63 -23.20
C LEU A 308 16.66 3.21 -23.75
N GLN A 309 15.45 2.76 -24.12
CA GLN A 309 15.26 1.44 -24.71
C GLN A 309 16.07 1.25 -25.99
N TYR A 310 16.09 2.25 -26.88
CA TYR A 310 16.89 2.18 -28.11
C TYR A 310 18.39 2.15 -27.83
N ALA A 311 18.88 2.97 -26.91
CA ALA A 311 20.29 2.96 -26.51
C ALA A 311 20.68 1.63 -25.81
N PHE A 312 19.77 1.07 -25.03
CA PHE A 312 19.97 -0.21 -24.35
C PHE A 312 20.01 -1.36 -25.36
N GLU A 313 19.10 -1.37 -26.34
CA GLU A 313 19.07 -2.37 -27.41
C GLU A 313 20.29 -2.28 -28.33
N GLU A 314 20.77 -1.07 -28.64
CA GLU A 314 22.01 -0.88 -29.39
C GLU A 314 23.23 -1.45 -28.66
N GLN A 315 23.34 -1.24 -27.34
CA GLN A 315 24.49 -1.70 -26.57
C GLN A 315 24.43 -3.19 -26.22
N PHE A 316 23.26 -3.74 -25.90
CA PHE A 316 23.11 -5.10 -25.36
C PHE A 316 22.38 -6.07 -26.28
N GLY A 317 21.79 -5.60 -27.38
CA GLY A 317 21.09 -6.42 -28.37
C GLY A 317 19.70 -6.90 -27.95
N TYR A 318 19.14 -6.36 -26.86
CA TYR A 318 17.78 -6.67 -26.44
C TYR A 318 17.09 -5.47 -25.79
N PHE A 319 15.76 -5.50 -25.85
CA PHE A 319 14.91 -4.45 -25.31
C PHE A 319 14.67 -4.64 -23.80
N LEU A 320 14.81 -3.56 -23.03
CA LEU A 320 14.53 -3.56 -21.60
C LEU A 320 13.65 -2.37 -21.20
N ASN A 321 12.57 -2.65 -20.45
CA ASN A 321 11.80 -1.62 -19.77
C ASN A 321 12.39 -1.36 -18.39
N PHE A 322 12.75 -0.10 -18.09
CA PHE A 322 13.14 0.26 -16.74
C PHE A 322 11.99 -0.02 -15.75
N PRO A 323 12.25 -0.55 -14.55
CA PRO A 323 11.19 -0.94 -13.62
C PRO A 323 10.24 0.22 -13.25
N ASP A 324 8.95 -0.09 -13.10
CA ASP A 324 7.89 0.91 -12.87
C ASP A 324 7.83 1.40 -11.42
N ILE A 325 8.76 2.30 -11.07
CA ILE A 325 8.82 2.95 -9.75
C ILE A 325 7.63 3.88 -9.50
N SER A 326 7.01 4.34 -10.58
CA SER A 326 5.98 5.37 -10.56
C SER A 326 4.63 4.86 -10.06
N ASN A 327 4.40 3.55 -10.10
CA ASN A 327 3.26 2.88 -9.52
C ASN A 327 3.69 2.09 -8.27
N THR A 328 2.84 2.07 -7.24
CA THR A 328 3.03 1.31 -6.01
C THR A 328 2.89 -0.18 -6.28
N CYS A 329 3.93 -0.79 -6.82
CA CYS A 329 4.12 -2.23 -6.85
C CYS A 329 5.17 -2.58 -5.79
N TYR A 330 4.93 -3.62 -4.98
CA TYR A 330 5.77 -4.02 -3.84
C TYR A 330 7.26 -4.27 -4.21
N GLN A 331 7.56 -4.40 -5.51
CA GLN A 331 8.84 -4.85 -6.06
C GLN A 331 9.56 -3.83 -6.95
N SER A 332 8.92 -2.75 -7.40
CA SER A 332 9.50 -1.92 -8.46
C SER A 332 10.86 -1.33 -8.07
N HIS A 333 10.97 -0.82 -6.84
CA HIS A 333 12.24 -0.32 -6.30
C HIS A 333 13.30 -1.42 -6.23
N ARG A 334 12.92 -2.66 -5.93
CA ARG A 334 13.86 -3.77 -5.80
C ARG A 334 14.45 -4.18 -7.15
N GLU A 335 13.61 -4.21 -8.18
CA GLU A 335 14.06 -4.49 -9.55
C GLU A 335 14.89 -3.35 -10.10
N ALA A 336 14.54 -2.09 -9.80
CA ALA A 336 15.34 -0.94 -10.21
C ALA A 336 16.73 -0.95 -9.56
N ALA A 337 16.83 -1.38 -8.29
CA ALA A 337 18.13 -1.53 -7.63
C ALA A 337 19.02 -2.53 -8.38
N ALA A 338 18.48 -3.71 -8.69
CA ALA A 338 19.22 -4.75 -9.41
C ALA A 338 19.62 -4.29 -10.82
N GLU A 339 18.72 -3.59 -11.51
CA GLU A 339 18.93 -3.08 -12.86
C GLU A 339 20.00 -1.98 -12.91
N LEU A 340 19.92 -0.99 -12.01
CA LEU A 340 20.92 0.07 -11.92
C LEU A 340 22.31 -0.46 -11.55
N ILE A 341 22.40 -1.50 -10.72
CA ILE A 341 23.68 -2.11 -10.35
C ILE A 341 24.25 -2.96 -11.49
N ALA A 342 23.42 -3.78 -12.14
CA ALA A 342 23.87 -4.64 -13.24
C ALA A 342 24.43 -3.83 -14.42
N HIS A 343 23.89 -2.65 -14.69
CA HIS A 343 24.27 -1.80 -15.82
C HIS A 343 24.71 -0.40 -15.39
N LEU A 344 25.35 -0.25 -14.22
CA LEU A 344 25.72 1.05 -13.64
C LEU A 344 26.51 1.94 -14.62
N ASP A 345 27.51 1.37 -15.28
CA ASP A 345 28.36 2.11 -16.22
C ASP A 345 27.59 2.56 -17.47
N PHE A 346 26.60 1.77 -17.91
CA PHE A 346 25.71 2.17 -18.99
C PHE A 346 24.86 3.37 -18.58
N TYR A 347 24.20 3.33 -17.41
CA TYR A 347 23.35 4.44 -16.97
C TYR A 347 24.15 5.74 -16.75
N LYS A 348 25.39 5.65 -16.26
CA LYS A 348 26.29 6.80 -16.15
C LYS A 348 26.58 7.44 -17.51
N LYS A 349 27.02 6.64 -18.47
CA LYS A 349 27.28 7.09 -19.85
C LYS A 349 26.01 7.60 -20.55
N TYR A 350 24.87 6.98 -20.29
CA TYR A 350 23.60 7.40 -20.87
C TYR A 350 23.19 8.79 -20.36
N LEU A 351 23.43 9.11 -19.08
CA LEU A 351 23.19 10.47 -18.57
C LEU A 351 24.08 11.52 -19.24
N GLU A 352 25.33 11.19 -19.55
CA GLU A 352 26.24 12.05 -20.32
C GLU A 352 25.71 12.27 -21.75
N LEU A 353 25.33 11.19 -22.44
CA LEU A 353 24.72 11.26 -23.77
C LEU A 353 23.44 12.11 -23.77
N MET A 354 22.59 11.92 -22.76
CA MET A 354 21.34 12.67 -22.60
C MET A 354 21.60 14.16 -22.34
N MET A 355 22.68 14.50 -21.61
CA MET A 355 23.12 15.89 -21.44
C MET A 355 23.51 16.50 -22.79
N ASP A 356 24.33 15.81 -23.57
CA ASP A 356 24.86 16.32 -24.85
C ASP A 356 23.78 16.45 -25.95
N ARG A 357 22.75 15.60 -25.92
CA ARG A 357 21.58 15.69 -26.82
C ARG A 357 20.75 16.95 -26.61
N LYS A 358 20.84 17.60 -25.44
CA LYS A 358 20.03 18.78 -25.12
C LYS A 358 20.65 20.04 -25.69
N GLU A 359 19.79 20.96 -26.14
CA GLU A 359 20.22 22.27 -26.66
C GLU A 359 21.10 23.04 -25.66
N ALA A 360 20.70 23.06 -24.38
CA ALA A 360 21.45 23.72 -23.32
C ALA A 360 22.71 22.94 -22.85
N ARG A 361 22.91 21.69 -23.32
CA ARG A 361 23.98 20.78 -22.90
C ARG A 361 24.17 20.70 -21.39
N SER A 362 23.07 20.68 -20.66
CA SER A 362 23.04 20.68 -19.20
C SER A 362 21.96 19.74 -18.69
N LEU A 363 22.28 19.00 -17.63
CA LEU A 363 21.29 18.20 -16.91
C LEU A 363 20.31 19.08 -16.13
N ASN A 364 19.03 18.71 -16.13
CA ASN A 364 18.07 19.32 -15.24
C ASN A 364 18.32 18.87 -13.78
N HIS A 365 17.62 19.49 -12.85
CA HIS A 365 17.82 19.25 -11.43
C HIS A 365 17.58 17.78 -11.00
N MET A 366 16.58 17.09 -11.57
CA MET A 366 16.32 15.68 -11.28
C MET A 366 17.42 14.76 -11.83
N GLU A 367 17.86 15.02 -13.06
CA GLU A 367 18.89 14.23 -13.74
C GLU A 367 20.25 14.41 -13.08
N ARG A 368 20.60 15.64 -12.68
CA ARG A 368 21.82 15.92 -11.92
C ARG A 368 21.81 15.22 -10.57
N ASN A 369 20.68 15.24 -9.87
CA ASN A 369 20.53 14.50 -8.61
C ASN A 369 20.69 12.99 -8.82
N LEU A 370 20.20 12.44 -9.94
CA LEU A 370 20.41 11.03 -10.28
C LEU A 370 21.89 10.74 -10.58
N GLN A 371 22.57 11.58 -11.37
CA GLN A 371 24.00 11.43 -11.66
C GLN A 371 24.82 11.40 -10.37
N ILE A 372 24.61 12.38 -9.49
CA ILE A 372 25.24 12.45 -8.16
C ILE A 372 24.99 11.16 -7.38
N ALA A 373 23.76 10.65 -7.38
CA ALA A 373 23.40 9.43 -6.65
C ALA A 373 24.09 8.16 -7.20
N LEU A 374 24.30 8.06 -8.52
CA LEU A 374 24.97 6.90 -9.15
C LEU A 374 26.49 6.94 -8.97
N GLU A 375 27.06 8.10 -8.62
CA GLU A 375 28.47 8.28 -8.28
C GLU A 375 28.74 8.15 -6.77
N ASP A 376 27.71 8.37 -5.94
CA ASP A 376 27.80 8.34 -4.49
C ASP A 376 28.00 6.92 -3.93
N ILE A 377 29.17 6.67 -3.32
CA ILE A 377 29.56 5.36 -2.78
C ILE A 377 28.56 4.84 -1.74
N PRO A 378 28.12 5.60 -0.71
CA PRO A 378 27.09 5.14 0.22
C PRO A 378 25.75 4.81 -0.45
N THR A 379 25.32 5.56 -1.46
CA THR A 379 24.13 5.21 -2.26
C THR A 379 24.31 3.87 -2.98
N LEU A 380 25.48 3.60 -3.54
CA LEU A 380 25.80 2.31 -4.18
C LEU A 380 25.80 1.14 -3.18
N HIS A 381 26.27 1.37 -1.94
CA HIS A 381 26.14 0.36 -0.88
C HIS A 381 24.67 -0.01 -0.65
N GLU A 382 23.82 1.00 -0.49
CA GLU A 382 22.39 0.79 -0.28
C GLU A 382 21.74 0.03 -1.45
N LEU A 383 22.00 0.45 -2.69
CA LEU A 383 21.48 -0.21 -3.89
C LEU A 383 21.89 -1.69 -3.94
N CYS A 384 23.15 -2.03 -3.64
CA CYS A 384 23.63 -3.40 -3.60
C CYS A 384 22.86 -4.25 -2.57
N VAL A 385 22.66 -3.73 -1.35
CA VAL A 385 21.93 -4.47 -0.29
C VAL A 385 20.48 -4.71 -0.69
N LEU A 386 19.79 -3.68 -1.21
CA LEU A 386 18.39 -3.78 -1.62
C LEU A 386 18.21 -4.80 -2.74
N ALA A 387 19.12 -4.78 -3.72
CA ALA A 387 19.10 -5.69 -4.85
C ALA A 387 19.44 -7.13 -4.44
N LEU A 388 20.38 -7.34 -3.51
CA LEU A 388 20.69 -8.69 -3.00
C LEU A 388 19.47 -9.32 -2.35
N PHE A 389 18.84 -8.63 -1.40
CA PHE A 389 17.64 -9.13 -0.74
C PHE A 389 16.52 -9.43 -1.75
N ALA A 390 16.38 -8.57 -2.78
CA ALA A 390 15.40 -8.78 -3.84
C ALA A 390 15.60 -10.10 -4.58
N MET A 391 16.84 -10.39 -4.98
CA MET A 391 17.15 -11.54 -5.83
C MET A 391 17.21 -12.85 -5.04
N ILE A 392 17.74 -12.84 -3.82
CA ILE A 392 18.02 -14.08 -3.08
C ILE A 392 16.93 -14.48 -2.08
N VAL A 393 16.09 -13.53 -1.65
CA VAL A 393 14.97 -13.79 -0.73
C VAL A 393 13.64 -13.52 -1.42
N SER A 394 13.44 -12.27 -1.84
CA SER A 394 12.11 -11.79 -2.21
C SER A 394 11.56 -12.48 -3.47
N ARG A 395 12.37 -12.57 -4.53
CA ARG A 395 11.97 -13.27 -5.77
C ARG A 395 11.68 -14.75 -5.54
N PRO A 396 12.59 -15.55 -4.93
CA PRO A 396 12.29 -16.94 -4.59
C PRO A 396 11.05 -17.11 -3.73
N TYR A 397 10.86 -16.23 -2.74
CA TYR A 397 9.64 -16.22 -1.91
C TYR A 397 8.39 -15.99 -2.76
N MET A 398 8.38 -14.97 -3.61
CA MET A 398 7.25 -14.68 -4.51
C MET A 398 6.97 -15.81 -5.48
N GLN A 399 7.98 -16.50 -6.00
CA GLN A 399 7.76 -17.67 -6.87
C GLN A 399 7.02 -18.79 -6.15
N VAL A 400 7.27 -18.98 -4.85
CA VAL A 400 6.51 -19.95 -4.04
C VAL A 400 5.09 -19.47 -3.75
N ILE A 401 4.92 -18.17 -3.51
CA ILE A 401 3.64 -17.56 -3.11
C ILE A 401 2.68 -17.32 -4.27
N CYS A 402 3.17 -16.85 -5.42
CA CYS A 402 2.41 -16.42 -6.59
C CYS A 402 2.70 -17.25 -7.85
N GLY A 403 3.62 -18.21 -7.79
CA GLY A 403 4.00 -19.02 -8.95
C GLY A 403 2.94 -20.04 -9.35
N GLU A 404 3.34 -20.97 -10.21
CA GLU A 404 2.44 -22.00 -10.71
C GLU A 404 1.85 -22.85 -9.56
N GLY A 405 0.55 -23.12 -9.66
CA GLY A 405 -0.20 -23.87 -8.65
C GLY A 405 -0.53 -23.09 -7.36
N HIS A 406 -0.21 -21.78 -7.26
CA HIS A 406 -0.56 -20.99 -6.07
C HIS A 406 -2.07 -20.92 -5.80
N GLU A 407 -2.91 -21.03 -6.83
CA GLU A 407 -4.38 -20.99 -6.70
C GLU A 407 -4.93 -22.08 -5.77
N ASN A 408 -4.20 -23.19 -5.61
CA ASN A 408 -4.57 -24.33 -4.78
C ASN A 408 -3.84 -24.35 -3.42
N ARG A 409 -2.99 -23.35 -3.12
CA ARG A 409 -2.24 -23.28 -1.87
C ARG A 409 -3.05 -22.61 -0.79
N ASN A 410 -3.21 -23.30 0.34
CA ASN A 410 -3.77 -22.72 1.54
C ASN A 410 -2.68 -21.98 2.32
N ILE A 411 -2.92 -20.72 2.67
CA ILE A 411 -2.00 -19.92 3.50
C ILE A 411 -1.71 -20.58 4.85
N LEU A 412 -2.65 -21.38 5.38
CA LEU A 412 -2.51 -22.09 6.65
C LEU A 412 -1.43 -23.19 6.63
N ASP A 413 -0.97 -23.60 5.45
CA ASP A 413 0.08 -24.59 5.28
C ASP A 413 1.47 -23.96 5.06
N MET A 414 1.56 -22.63 5.08
CA MET A 414 2.80 -21.89 4.82
C MET A 414 3.76 -21.84 6.00
N GLY A 415 3.35 -22.29 7.19
CA GLY A 415 4.17 -22.26 8.42
C GLY A 415 5.58 -22.84 8.22
N PRO A 416 5.74 -24.09 7.74
CA PRO A 416 7.06 -24.68 7.49
C PRO A 416 7.91 -23.89 6.50
N PHE A 417 7.29 -23.29 5.47
CA PHE A 417 8.01 -22.45 4.51
C PHE A 417 8.46 -21.14 5.15
N HIS A 418 7.60 -20.47 5.93
CA HIS A 418 7.96 -19.25 6.66
C HIS A 418 9.10 -19.48 7.66
N SER A 419 9.17 -20.66 8.30
CA SER A 419 10.31 -21.05 9.13
C SER A 419 11.60 -21.23 8.32
N LYS A 420 11.52 -21.79 7.10
CA LYS A 420 12.68 -21.88 6.19
C LYS A 420 13.20 -20.50 5.77
N VAL A 421 12.31 -19.54 5.53
CA VAL A 421 12.70 -18.15 5.22
C VAL A 421 13.44 -17.51 6.40
N ALA A 422 12.93 -17.68 7.62
CA ALA A 422 13.60 -17.19 8.83
C ALA A 422 14.99 -17.81 9.02
N ALA A 423 15.09 -19.13 8.93
CA ALA A 423 16.36 -19.86 9.04
C ALA A 423 17.34 -19.46 7.93
N TYR A 424 16.86 -19.19 6.72
CA TYR A 424 17.70 -18.68 5.64
C TYR A 424 18.31 -17.31 6.01
N MET A 425 17.50 -16.36 6.49
CA MET A 425 17.99 -15.03 6.89
C MET A 425 18.93 -15.08 8.10
N GLU A 426 18.71 -16.01 9.03
CA GLU A 426 19.63 -16.28 10.14
C GLU A 426 21.01 -16.70 9.64
N ARG A 427 21.08 -17.67 8.72
CA ARG A 427 22.36 -18.11 8.13
C ARG A 427 23.12 -16.98 7.42
N ILE A 428 22.43 -16.11 6.68
CA ILE A 428 23.06 -14.94 6.04
C ILE A 428 23.56 -13.92 7.07
N THR A 429 22.88 -13.81 8.21
CA THR A 429 23.31 -12.94 9.31
C THR A 429 24.54 -13.49 10.02
N GLU A 430 24.64 -14.82 10.15
CA GLU A 430 25.79 -15.52 10.74
C GLU A 430 27.01 -15.50 9.80
N ASP A 431 26.79 -15.75 8.51
CA ASP A 431 27.83 -15.73 7.49
C ASP A 431 27.34 -15.04 6.20
N SER A 432 27.66 -13.76 6.07
CA SER A 432 27.37 -12.99 4.87
C SER A 432 28.30 -13.30 3.70
N MET A 433 29.39 -14.05 3.91
CA MET A 433 30.26 -14.50 2.81
C MET A 433 29.59 -15.54 1.93
N LEU A 434 28.53 -16.20 2.42
CA LEU A 434 27.67 -17.08 1.62
C LEU A 434 27.09 -16.39 0.38
N ILE A 435 27.03 -15.05 0.34
CA ILE A 435 26.51 -14.28 -0.79
C ILE A 435 27.55 -13.31 -1.37
N LEU A 436 28.56 -12.91 -0.58
CA LEU A 436 29.60 -11.96 -0.99
C LEU A 436 30.86 -12.61 -1.56
N SER A 437 31.09 -13.90 -1.32
CA SER A 437 32.29 -14.59 -1.83
C SER A 437 32.27 -14.65 -3.37
N PRO A 438 33.36 -14.28 -4.05
CA PRO A 438 33.51 -14.57 -5.47
C PRO A 438 33.38 -16.08 -5.71
N GLY A 439 32.34 -16.50 -6.42
CA GLY A 439 32.03 -17.92 -6.62
C GLY A 439 31.08 -18.54 -5.59
N ALA A 440 30.32 -17.73 -4.83
CA ALA A 440 29.22 -18.24 -4.03
C ALA A 440 28.27 -19.11 -4.88
N ASP A 441 27.88 -20.26 -4.35
CA ASP A 441 26.97 -21.18 -5.04
C ASP A 441 25.52 -20.74 -4.85
N ALA A 442 24.76 -20.63 -5.94
CA ALA A 442 23.34 -20.34 -5.93
C ALA A 442 22.54 -21.31 -5.04
N GLN A 443 22.99 -22.58 -4.91
CA GLN A 443 22.33 -23.54 -4.02
C GLN A 443 22.44 -23.16 -2.53
N THR A 444 23.51 -22.49 -2.14
CA THR A 444 23.70 -22.00 -0.76
C THR A 444 23.20 -20.58 -0.58
N ALA A 445 23.38 -19.75 -1.60
CA ALA A 445 23.15 -18.31 -1.58
C ALA A 445 21.70 -17.91 -1.85
N SER A 446 20.89 -18.73 -2.52
CA SER A 446 19.47 -18.43 -2.79
C SER A 446 18.53 -19.15 -1.84
N LEU A 447 17.40 -18.52 -1.47
CA LEU A 447 16.36 -19.11 -0.62
C LEU A 447 15.77 -20.40 -1.22
N ASP A 448 15.55 -20.43 -2.54
CA ASP A 448 15.01 -21.61 -3.25
C ASP A 448 16.10 -22.60 -3.69
N ARG A 449 17.38 -22.26 -3.47
CA ARG A 449 18.55 -23.05 -3.89
C ARG A 449 18.61 -23.30 -5.41
N LYS A 450 17.95 -22.44 -6.20
CA LYS A 450 17.96 -22.51 -7.67
C LYS A 450 18.97 -21.51 -8.25
N PRO A 451 19.35 -21.65 -9.53
CA PRO A 451 20.15 -20.64 -10.22
C PRO A 451 19.51 -19.25 -10.13
N TRP A 452 20.33 -18.21 -9.99
CA TRP A 452 19.84 -16.84 -9.92
C TRP A 452 19.20 -16.41 -11.24
N ALA A 453 18.04 -15.78 -11.17
CA ALA A 453 17.34 -15.26 -12.34
C ALA A 453 18.14 -14.17 -13.09
N ARG A 454 19.02 -13.45 -12.38
CA ARG A 454 19.91 -12.40 -12.91
C ARG A 454 21.32 -12.63 -12.35
N ALA A 455 22.10 -13.48 -13.01
CA ALA A 455 23.46 -13.80 -12.59
C ALA A 455 24.43 -12.63 -12.83
N ASP A 456 24.21 -11.87 -13.90
CA ASP A 456 24.88 -10.61 -14.24
C ASP A 456 24.96 -9.64 -13.05
N PHE A 457 23.85 -9.51 -12.31
CA PHE A 457 23.79 -8.68 -11.11
C PHE A 457 24.74 -9.17 -9.99
N MET A 458 24.84 -10.48 -9.76
CA MET A 458 25.73 -11.03 -8.73
C MET A 458 27.20 -10.74 -9.08
N TYR A 459 27.57 -10.91 -10.34
CA TYR A 459 28.91 -10.56 -10.82
C TYR A 459 29.21 -9.07 -10.67
N ALA A 460 28.24 -8.20 -10.97
CA ALA A 460 28.38 -6.76 -10.79
C ALA A 460 28.66 -6.40 -9.31
N ILE A 461 27.93 -7.01 -8.37
CA ILE A 461 28.19 -6.79 -6.93
C ILE A 461 29.57 -7.27 -6.52
N TRP A 462 30.01 -8.44 -6.97
CA TRP A 462 31.33 -8.94 -6.61
C TRP A 462 32.45 -8.08 -7.19
N ALA A 463 32.29 -7.56 -8.40
CA ALA A 463 33.22 -6.61 -8.99
C ALA A 463 33.26 -5.28 -8.20
N MET A 464 32.13 -4.87 -7.62
CA MET A 464 32.02 -3.64 -6.84
C MET A 464 32.41 -3.80 -5.37
N SER A 465 32.40 -5.02 -4.80
CA SER A 465 32.54 -5.24 -3.36
C SER A 465 33.86 -4.67 -2.80
N LEU A 466 34.95 -4.71 -3.58
CA LEU A 466 36.24 -4.11 -3.23
C LEU A 466 36.19 -2.58 -3.06
N LYS A 467 35.25 -1.91 -3.74
CA LYS A 467 35.04 -0.46 -3.66
C LYS A 467 34.01 -0.06 -2.59
N LEU A 468 33.36 -1.06 -1.97
CA LEU A 468 32.26 -0.87 -1.02
C LEU A 468 32.65 -1.43 0.37
N PRO A 469 33.51 -0.73 1.13
CA PRO A 469 34.11 -1.26 2.36
C PRO A 469 33.10 -1.61 3.47
N HIS A 470 31.93 -0.97 3.47
CA HIS A 470 30.89 -1.18 4.50
C HIS A 470 29.79 -2.16 4.06
N LEU A 471 29.91 -2.76 2.86
CA LEU A 471 28.85 -3.58 2.28
C LEU A 471 28.50 -4.77 3.17
N LYS A 472 29.51 -5.43 3.75
CA LYS A 472 29.34 -6.57 4.65
C LYS A 472 28.50 -6.22 5.87
N ASP A 473 28.83 -5.11 6.54
CA ASP A 473 28.17 -4.69 7.78
C ASP A 473 26.74 -4.22 7.53
N LEU A 474 26.51 -3.56 6.40
CA LEU A 474 25.18 -3.12 5.98
C LEU A 474 24.27 -4.30 5.63
N ILE A 475 24.79 -5.34 4.97
CA ILE A 475 24.05 -6.59 4.72
C ILE A 475 23.63 -7.21 6.04
N VAL A 476 24.58 -7.43 6.96
CA VAL A 476 24.27 -8.04 8.26
C VAL A 476 23.23 -7.20 9.02
N THR A 477 23.38 -5.88 9.00
CA THR A 477 22.42 -4.98 9.66
C THR A 477 21.03 -5.04 9.04
N PHE A 478 20.95 -5.04 7.70
CA PHE A 478 19.70 -5.16 6.97
C PHE A 478 19.02 -6.50 7.26
N PHE A 479 19.75 -7.61 7.18
CA PHE A 479 19.20 -8.95 7.41
C PHE A 479 18.75 -9.15 8.87
N LYS A 480 19.42 -8.54 9.86
CA LYS A 480 18.94 -8.49 11.25
C LYS A 480 17.59 -7.79 11.37
N GLY A 481 17.47 -6.58 10.82
CA GLY A 481 16.21 -5.82 10.83
C GLY A 481 15.08 -6.50 10.04
N ALA A 482 15.43 -7.15 8.93
CA ALA A 482 14.52 -7.96 8.14
C ALA A 482 14.04 -9.17 8.94
N LEU A 483 14.94 -9.97 9.53
CA LEU A 483 14.62 -11.15 10.32
C LEU A 483 13.73 -10.84 11.52
N GLU A 484 14.05 -9.79 12.29
CA GLU A 484 13.23 -9.35 13.41
C GLU A 484 11.81 -9.02 12.94
N THR A 485 11.71 -8.29 11.82
CA THR A 485 10.41 -7.95 11.24
C THR A 485 9.68 -9.17 10.69
N TRP A 486 10.37 -10.10 10.04
CA TRP A 486 9.80 -11.35 9.55
C TRP A 486 9.18 -12.17 10.68
N LYS A 487 9.90 -12.34 11.80
CA LYS A 487 9.41 -13.02 13.00
C LYS A 487 8.15 -12.36 13.55
N ARG A 488 8.12 -11.03 13.62
CA ARG A 488 6.92 -10.27 14.05
C ARG A 488 5.73 -10.46 13.09
N PHE A 489 5.98 -10.48 11.79
CA PHE A 489 4.93 -10.61 10.76
C PHE A 489 4.55 -12.06 10.43
N THR A 490 5.18 -13.05 11.07
CA THR A 490 4.84 -14.48 10.96
C THR A 490 4.44 -15.10 12.29
N GLN A 491 4.17 -14.27 13.31
CA GLN A 491 3.82 -14.71 14.65
C GLN A 491 2.59 -15.63 14.68
N GLU A 492 1.66 -15.49 13.73
CA GLU A 492 0.51 -16.39 13.63
C GLU A 492 0.87 -17.85 13.30
N PHE A 493 2.09 -18.11 12.79
CA PHE A 493 2.60 -19.43 12.43
C PHE A 493 3.53 -20.05 13.49
N THR A 494 3.62 -19.48 14.69
CA THR A 494 4.49 -20.02 15.74
C THR A 494 4.13 -21.46 16.09
N PRO A 495 5.12 -22.34 16.35
CA PRO A 495 4.86 -23.71 16.83
C PRO A 495 3.94 -23.70 18.06
N GLY A 496 2.97 -24.61 18.10
CA GLY A 496 1.96 -24.68 19.17
C GLY A 496 0.85 -23.62 19.11
N GLY A 497 0.89 -22.69 18.14
CA GLY A 497 -0.20 -21.75 17.88
C GLY A 497 -1.41 -22.40 17.19
N VAL A 498 -2.52 -21.67 17.10
CA VAL A 498 -3.80 -22.16 16.54
C VAL A 498 -3.64 -22.77 15.14
N ILE A 499 -2.85 -22.15 14.26
CA ILE A 499 -2.60 -22.64 12.89
C ILE A 499 -1.83 -23.98 12.88
N ALA A 500 -0.96 -24.19 13.87
CA ALA A 500 -0.15 -25.39 13.98
C ALA A 500 -0.94 -26.58 14.58
N THR A 501 -1.92 -26.30 15.45
CA THR A 501 -2.66 -27.33 16.20
C THR A 501 -4.03 -27.68 15.61
N VAL A 502 -4.57 -26.84 14.72
CA VAL A 502 -5.87 -27.06 14.08
C VAL A 502 -5.90 -28.33 13.21
N SER A 503 -7.01 -29.06 13.27
CA SER A 503 -7.23 -30.28 12.47
C SER A 503 -7.29 -29.98 10.97
N LEU A 504 -6.99 -30.99 10.15
CA LEU A 504 -7.05 -30.86 8.68
C LEU A 504 -8.45 -30.50 8.17
N CYS A 505 -9.50 -31.02 8.82
CA CYS A 505 -10.88 -30.67 8.49
C CYS A 505 -11.15 -29.18 8.70
N MET A 506 -10.73 -28.64 9.85
CA MET A 506 -10.93 -27.23 10.16
C MET A 506 -10.06 -26.32 9.29
N LYS A 507 -8.84 -26.75 8.91
CA LYS A 507 -8.02 -26.04 7.90
C LYS A 507 -8.70 -25.96 6.54
N ALA A 508 -9.37 -27.02 6.10
CA ALA A 508 -10.12 -27.03 4.84
C ALA A 508 -11.32 -26.06 4.92
N LEU A 509 -12.00 -26.00 6.06
CA LEU A 509 -13.10 -25.05 6.28
C LEU A 509 -12.62 -23.60 6.37
N ALA A 510 -11.37 -23.33 6.74
CA ALA A 510 -10.74 -22.01 6.74
C ALA A 510 -9.74 -21.82 5.58
N TRP A 511 -9.97 -22.46 4.43
CA TRP A 511 -9.10 -22.29 3.27
C TRP A 511 -9.02 -20.82 2.84
N MET A 512 -7.80 -20.30 2.69
CA MET A 512 -7.53 -18.95 2.23
C MET A 512 -6.35 -18.95 1.26
N PRO A 513 -6.39 -18.12 0.19
CA PRO A 513 -5.25 -17.96 -0.71
C PRO A 513 -4.05 -17.38 0.04
N THR A 514 -2.85 -17.59 -0.49
CA THR A 514 -1.60 -17.02 0.06
C THR A 514 -1.52 -15.50 -0.08
N THR A 515 -2.25 -14.92 -1.04
CA THR A 515 -2.27 -13.46 -1.31
C THR A 515 -3.69 -12.91 -1.40
N ASN A 516 -3.81 -11.59 -1.26
CA ASN A 516 -5.02 -10.84 -1.54
C ASN A 516 -4.98 -10.15 -2.93
N ASP A 517 -4.10 -10.61 -3.84
CA ASP A 517 -3.86 -10.00 -5.17
C ASP A 517 -5.13 -9.89 -6.01
N VAL A 518 -6.09 -10.79 -5.79
CA VAL A 518 -7.42 -10.72 -6.42
C VAL A 518 -8.12 -9.39 -6.11
N ASN A 519 -8.04 -8.92 -4.87
CA ASN A 519 -8.66 -7.67 -4.46
C ASN A 519 -7.88 -6.47 -5.02
N GLU A 520 -6.54 -6.52 -5.01
CA GLU A 520 -5.69 -5.50 -5.65
C GLU A 520 -5.98 -5.39 -7.16
N GLY A 521 -6.09 -6.53 -7.84
CA GLY A 521 -6.43 -6.63 -9.26
C GLY A 521 -7.84 -6.12 -9.57
N ALA A 522 -8.81 -6.35 -8.68
CA ALA A 522 -10.15 -5.78 -8.79
C ALA A 522 -10.14 -4.24 -8.67
N LEU A 523 -9.34 -3.69 -7.76
CA LEU A 523 -9.15 -2.23 -7.62
C LEU A 523 -8.45 -1.64 -8.85
N GLY A 524 -7.41 -2.30 -9.37
CA GLY A 524 -6.73 -1.93 -10.61
C GLY A 524 -7.68 -1.94 -11.82
N SER A 525 -8.47 -3.01 -11.95
CA SER A 525 -9.51 -3.14 -12.98
C SER A 525 -10.57 -2.05 -12.85
N ARG A 526 -10.98 -1.70 -11.62
CA ARG A 526 -11.92 -0.61 -11.36
C ARG A 526 -11.39 0.73 -11.86
N ARG A 527 -10.10 1.01 -11.63
CA ARG A 527 -9.43 2.23 -12.11
C ARG A 527 -9.44 2.32 -13.64
N ILE A 528 -9.13 1.23 -14.34
CA ILE A 528 -9.14 1.17 -15.82
C ILE A 528 -10.58 1.34 -16.35
N ALA A 529 -11.54 0.63 -15.75
CA ALA A 529 -12.94 0.71 -16.14
C ALA A 529 -13.51 2.13 -15.96
N LYS A 530 -13.15 2.84 -14.87
CA LYS A 530 -13.57 4.23 -14.66
C LYS A 530 -12.99 5.21 -15.68
N ARG A 531 -11.78 4.96 -16.20
CA ARG A 531 -11.21 5.76 -17.30
C ARG A 531 -11.95 5.53 -18.62
N SER A 532 -12.30 4.27 -18.89
CA SER A 532 -13.00 3.89 -20.13
C SER A 532 -14.48 4.29 -20.09
N PHE A 533 -15.11 4.22 -18.92
CA PHE A 533 -16.54 4.48 -18.70
C PHE A 533 -16.75 5.46 -17.55
N PRO A 534 -16.40 6.75 -17.70
CA PRO A 534 -16.42 7.73 -16.61
C PRO A 534 -17.82 7.98 -16.03
N LYS A 535 -18.86 7.83 -16.86
CA LYS A 535 -20.28 7.99 -16.45
C LYS A 535 -20.89 6.75 -15.80
N ALA A 536 -20.20 5.60 -15.82
CA ALA A 536 -20.75 4.36 -15.28
C ALA A 536 -20.90 4.44 -13.75
N THR A 537 -22.08 4.04 -13.26
CA THR A 537 -22.35 3.92 -11.83
C THR A 537 -21.60 2.74 -11.24
N GLU A 538 -21.34 2.79 -9.93
CA GLU A 538 -20.75 1.71 -9.15
C GLU A 538 -21.61 0.44 -9.24
N LEU A 539 -22.94 0.59 -9.18
CA LEU A 539 -23.89 -0.50 -9.41
C LEU A 539 -23.66 -1.17 -10.77
N THR A 540 -23.54 -0.38 -11.86
CA THR A 540 -23.30 -0.91 -13.21
C THR A 540 -21.95 -1.61 -13.30
N LEU A 541 -20.90 -0.99 -12.76
CA LEU A 541 -19.53 -1.53 -12.80
C LEU A 541 -19.40 -2.81 -11.96
N ASN A 542 -20.01 -2.85 -10.77
CA ASN A 542 -20.07 -4.05 -9.93
C ASN A 542 -20.85 -5.15 -10.64
N SER A 543 -22.05 -4.87 -11.16
CA SER A 543 -22.86 -5.88 -11.86
C SER A 543 -22.13 -6.49 -13.06
N ARG A 544 -21.40 -5.67 -13.84
CA ARG A 544 -20.57 -6.17 -14.96
C ARG A 544 -19.39 -7.02 -14.49
N GLN A 545 -18.75 -6.63 -13.38
CA GLN A 545 -17.65 -7.38 -12.79
C GLN A 545 -18.13 -8.72 -12.23
N HIS A 546 -19.20 -8.70 -11.45
CA HIS A 546 -19.87 -9.84 -10.85
C HIS A 546 -20.29 -10.87 -11.91
N TYR A 547 -21.01 -10.43 -12.96
CA TYR A 547 -21.44 -11.30 -14.04
C TYR A 547 -20.30 -12.14 -14.64
N ARG A 548 -19.14 -11.51 -14.84
CA ARG A 548 -17.94 -12.16 -15.39
C ARG A 548 -17.22 -13.03 -14.36
N TRP A 549 -17.00 -12.50 -13.16
CA TRP A 549 -16.19 -13.15 -12.13
C TRP A 549 -16.93 -14.32 -11.49
N ASN A 550 -18.13 -14.08 -10.99
CA ASN A 550 -18.96 -15.05 -10.26
C ASN A 550 -19.69 -16.01 -11.20
N ARG A 551 -19.45 -15.88 -12.53
CA ARG A 551 -20.05 -16.71 -13.58
C ARG A 551 -21.59 -16.73 -13.50
N THR A 552 -22.19 -15.59 -13.15
CA THR A 552 -23.63 -15.43 -12.89
C THR A 552 -24.50 -15.87 -14.06
N GLY A 553 -23.97 -15.85 -15.29
CA GLY A 553 -24.66 -16.40 -16.46
C GLY A 553 -25.07 -17.88 -16.31
N LYS A 554 -24.32 -18.70 -15.56
CA LYS A 554 -24.71 -20.10 -15.26
C LYS A 554 -25.96 -20.14 -14.39
N PHE A 555 -26.02 -19.29 -13.36
CA PHE A 555 -27.16 -19.18 -12.46
C PHE A 555 -28.41 -18.68 -13.21
N ILE A 556 -28.27 -17.62 -14.01
CA ILE A 556 -29.38 -17.02 -14.76
C ILE A 556 -30.05 -18.01 -15.73
N ARG A 557 -29.29 -18.93 -16.34
CA ARG A 557 -29.82 -19.96 -17.24
C ARG A 557 -30.77 -20.94 -16.57
N ASN A 558 -30.67 -21.10 -15.25
CA ASN A 558 -31.52 -22.02 -14.48
C ASN A 558 -32.78 -21.35 -13.94
N LEU A 559 -32.98 -20.04 -14.19
CA LEU A 559 -34.11 -19.29 -13.67
C LEU A 559 -35.34 -19.39 -14.58
N SER A 560 -36.51 -19.45 -13.97
CA SER A 560 -37.81 -19.43 -14.66
C SER A 560 -38.16 -18.02 -15.19
N PRO A 561 -39.11 -17.90 -16.13
CA PRO A 561 -39.58 -16.61 -16.62
C PRO A 561 -40.11 -15.67 -15.52
N GLU A 562 -40.78 -16.22 -14.50
CA GLU A 562 -41.26 -15.45 -13.34
C GLU A 562 -40.10 -14.89 -12.50
N GLN A 563 -39.05 -15.69 -12.34
CA GLN A 563 -37.83 -15.29 -11.65
C GLN A 563 -37.09 -14.19 -12.42
N HIS A 564 -37.03 -14.28 -13.76
CA HIS A 564 -36.52 -13.18 -14.60
C HIS A 564 -37.34 -11.90 -14.43
N LEU A 565 -38.67 -12.00 -14.31
CA LEU A 565 -39.52 -10.84 -14.03
C LEU A 565 -39.21 -10.20 -12.66
N PHE A 566 -38.91 -11.01 -11.65
CA PHE A 566 -38.42 -10.51 -10.37
C PHE A 566 -37.12 -9.72 -10.52
N LEU A 567 -36.13 -10.25 -11.25
CA LEU A 567 -34.86 -9.58 -11.51
C LEU A 567 -35.07 -8.19 -12.12
N ARG A 568 -35.93 -8.10 -13.16
CA ARG A 568 -36.31 -6.83 -13.81
C ARG A 568 -36.94 -5.83 -12.86
N LYS A 569 -37.85 -6.28 -11.99
CA LYS A 569 -38.53 -5.41 -11.00
C LYS A 569 -37.53 -4.91 -9.95
N ARG A 570 -36.68 -5.80 -9.44
CA ARG A 570 -35.69 -5.48 -8.41
C ARG A 570 -34.59 -4.57 -8.93
N ALA A 571 -34.10 -4.79 -10.16
CA ALA A 571 -33.12 -3.93 -10.82
C ALA A 571 -33.64 -2.49 -10.96
N ARG A 572 -34.90 -2.31 -11.40
CA ARG A 572 -35.56 -0.99 -11.45
C ARG A 572 -35.68 -0.34 -10.08
N HIS A 573 -36.03 -1.12 -9.05
CA HIS A 573 -36.05 -0.61 -7.68
C HIS A 573 -34.67 -0.12 -7.23
N LEU A 574 -33.60 -0.89 -7.43
CA LEU A 574 -32.23 -0.49 -7.05
C LEU A 574 -31.79 0.80 -7.76
N GLN A 575 -32.14 0.96 -9.04
CA GLN A 575 -31.89 2.21 -9.76
C GLN A 575 -32.66 3.39 -9.16
N SER A 576 -33.92 3.19 -8.77
CA SER A 576 -34.77 4.24 -8.17
C SER A 576 -34.25 4.76 -6.83
N LEU A 577 -33.46 3.96 -6.09
CA LEU A 577 -32.86 4.35 -4.82
C LEU A 577 -31.80 5.45 -4.96
N ASN A 578 -31.35 5.76 -6.18
CA ASN A 578 -30.40 6.84 -6.45
C ASN A 578 -29.12 6.78 -5.58
N ILE A 579 -28.67 5.56 -5.25
CA ILE A 579 -27.57 5.29 -4.30
C ILE A 579 -26.31 6.09 -4.65
N GLN A 580 -25.93 6.13 -5.93
CA GLN A 580 -24.77 6.89 -6.41
C GLN A 580 -24.90 8.41 -6.16
N LYS A 581 -26.11 8.97 -6.32
CA LYS A 581 -26.36 10.39 -6.07
C LYS A 581 -26.21 10.68 -4.59
N ASN A 582 -26.79 9.84 -3.73
CA ASN A 582 -26.71 9.98 -2.28
C ASN A 582 -25.26 9.89 -1.79
N LEU A 583 -24.46 8.95 -2.31
CA LEU A 583 -23.03 8.84 -2.00
C LEU A 583 -22.24 10.10 -2.43
N ARG A 584 -22.52 10.65 -3.62
CA ARG A 584 -21.87 11.90 -4.08
C ARG A 584 -22.21 13.09 -3.18
N ILE A 585 -23.46 13.21 -2.75
CA ILE A 585 -23.90 14.28 -1.84
C ILE A 585 -23.24 14.11 -0.47
N ALA A 586 -23.29 12.91 0.11
CA ALA A 586 -22.65 12.61 1.40
C ALA A 586 -21.14 12.92 1.37
N ARG A 587 -20.48 12.62 0.24
CA ARG A 587 -19.07 12.97 0.06
C ARG A 587 -18.82 14.46 0.00
N ALA A 588 -19.61 15.21 -0.77
CA ALA A 588 -19.48 16.66 -0.85
C ALA A 588 -19.67 17.33 0.52
N VAL A 589 -20.58 16.81 1.36
CA VAL A 589 -20.76 17.27 2.74
C VAL A 589 -19.53 16.95 3.58
N TYR A 590 -18.99 15.73 3.49
CA TYR A 590 -17.78 15.34 4.22
C TYR A 590 -16.55 16.18 3.82
N ASP A 591 -16.35 16.44 2.53
CA ASP A 591 -15.22 17.24 2.05
C ASP A 591 -15.29 18.68 2.58
N LYS A 592 -16.50 19.28 2.64
CA LYS A 592 -16.72 20.59 3.26
C LYS A 592 -16.35 20.60 4.74
N GLU A 593 -16.70 19.54 5.48
CA GLU A 593 -16.37 19.43 6.90
C GLU A 593 -14.87 19.27 7.13
N ILE A 594 -14.17 18.50 6.28
CA ILE A 594 -12.70 18.37 6.33
C ILE A 594 -12.02 19.72 6.07
N VAL A 595 -12.49 20.50 5.10
CA VAL A 595 -11.96 21.84 4.84
C VAL A 595 -12.14 22.74 6.07
N LYS A 596 -13.31 22.72 6.70
CA LYS A 596 -13.57 23.48 7.93
C LYS A 596 -12.63 23.05 9.08
N GLN A 597 -12.42 21.76 9.26
CA GLN A 597 -11.48 21.24 10.26
C GLN A 597 -10.04 21.67 9.99
N LYS A 598 -9.59 21.64 8.72
CA LYS A 598 -8.25 22.12 8.33
C LYS A 598 -8.10 23.62 8.60
N HIS A 599 -9.07 24.44 8.21
CA HIS A 599 -9.05 25.88 8.50
C HIS A 599 -8.98 26.15 10.00
N ASN A 600 -9.74 25.42 10.82
CA ASN A 600 -9.67 25.55 12.28
C ASN A 600 -8.29 25.15 12.82
N GLN A 601 -7.70 24.06 12.32
CA GLN A 601 -6.35 23.64 12.72
C GLN A 601 -5.30 24.66 12.31
N ASP A 602 -5.41 25.25 11.13
CA ASP A 602 -4.48 26.26 10.64
C ASP A 602 -4.63 27.57 11.41
N ALA A 603 -5.86 27.98 11.75
CA ALA A 603 -6.12 29.10 12.65
C ALA A 603 -5.52 28.86 14.05
N MET A 604 -5.69 27.65 14.62
CA MET A 604 -5.08 27.29 15.91
C MET A 604 -3.54 27.27 15.83
N LYS A 605 -2.95 26.81 14.72
CA LYS A 605 -1.49 26.85 14.51
C LYS A 605 -1.00 28.29 14.40
N LEU A 606 -1.73 29.14 13.68
CA LEU A 606 -1.42 30.56 13.53
C LEU A 606 -1.50 31.28 14.87
N GLU A 607 -2.55 31.04 15.66
CA GLU A 607 -2.70 31.61 17.00
C GLU A 607 -1.58 31.14 17.94
N LYS A 608 -1.20 29.85 17.91
CA LYS A 608 -0.05 29.34 18.66
C LYS A 608 1.26 30.01 18.22
N LYS A 609 1.47 30.21 16.92
CA LYS A 609 2.63 30.93 16.38
C LYS A 609 2.64 32.39 16.85
N ARG A 610 1.49 33.08 16.81
CA ARG A 610 1.34 34.46 17.30
C ARG A 610 1.66 34.57 18.78
N LYS A 611 1.04 33.74 19.63
CA LYS A 611 1.34 33.72 21.07
C LYS A 611 2.81 33.41 21.37
N ALA A 612 3.42 32.49 20.61
CA ALA A 612 4.84 32.20 20.76
C ALA A 612 5.72 33.40 20.35
N ALA A 613 5.38 34.10 19.26
CA ALA A 613 6.07 35.32 18.85
C ALA A 613 5.89 36.44 19.89
N ASP A 614 4.67 36.67 20.39
CA ASP A 614 4.39 37.66 21.43
C ASP A 614 5.21 37.39 22.70
N ILE A 615 5.29 36.14 23.16
CA ILE A 615 6.13 35.74 24.29
C ILE A 615 7.61 36.06 24.01
N LEU A 616 8.11 35.77 22.80
CA LEU A 616 9.50 36.04 22.43
C LEU A 616 9.82 37.53 22.34
N THR A 617 8.88 38.39 21.92
CA THR A 617 9.07 39.85 21.91
C THR A 617 9.21 40.45 23.32
N GLN A 618 8.68 39.77 24.34
CA GLN A 618 8.77 40.19 25.75
C GLN A 618 10.01 39.65 26.47
N VAL A 619 10.80 38.77 25.83
CA VAL A 619 12.02 38.23 26.41
C VAL A 619 13.09 39.32 26.41
N VAL A 620 13.62 39.67 27.59
CA VAL A 620 14.82 40.49 27.70
C VAL A 620 16.03 39.58 27.42
N PRO A 621 16.76 39.74 26.31
CA PRO A 621 17.83 38.82 25.95
C PRO A 621 19.07 39.01 26.84
N ILE A 622 19.68 37.91 27.27
CA ILE A 622 20.95 37.94 27.99
C ILE A 622 22.07 37.95 26.96
N ILE A 623 22.80 39.06 26.90
CA ILE A 623 23.77 39.35 25.84
C ILE A 623 25.22 39.41 26.33
N SER A 624 25.45 39.25 27.64
CA SER A 624 26.80 39.24 28.22
C SER A 624 27.04 38.00 29.08
N LEU A 625 28.29 37.53 29.06
CA LEU A 625 28.74 36.39 29.84
C LEU A 625 28.68 36.67 31.35
N GLU A 626 28.86 37.93 31.75
CA GLU A 626 28.79 38.38 33.14
C GLU A 626 27.34 38.36 33.67
N ILE A 627 26.37 38.80 32.87
CA ILE A 627 24.95 38.73 33.23
C ILE A 627 24.53 37.26 33.32
N LEU A 628 24.98 36.41 32.39
CA LEU A 628 24.68 34.98 32.41
C LEU A 628 25.26 34.29 33.65
N SER A 629 26.49 34.62 34.07
CA SER A 629 27.11 34.01 35.27
C SER A 629 26.43 34.43 36.57
N ASN A 630 25.83 35.62 36.61
CA ASN A 630 25.16 36.15 37.80
C ASN A 630 23.65 35.83 37.85
N SER A 631 23.11 35.18 36.81
CA SER A 631 21.68 34.88 36.69
C SER A 631 21.32 33.48 37.16
N ILE A 632 20.37 33.37 38.09
CA ILE A 632 19.77 32.07 38.48
C ILE A 632 18.58 31.79 37.56
N LEU A 633 18.82 31.13 36.43
CA LEU A 633 17.79 30.83 35.43
C LEU A 633 17.14 29.45 35.66
N THR A 634 15.82 29.40 35.49
CA THR A 634 15.06 28.16 35.38
C THR A 634 15.21 27.53 33.99
N VAL A 635 14.91 26.24 33.86
CA VAL A 635 14.95 25.55 32.55
C VAL A 635 14.02 26.20 31.52
N ALA A 636 12.87 26.72 31.97
CA ALA A 636 11.92 27.42 31.11
C ALA A 636 12.46 28.77 30.61
N GLN A 637 13.14 29.53 31.47
CA GLN A 637 13.79 30.79 31.08
C GLN A 637 14.95 30.56 30.11
N LEU A 638 15.75 29.50 30.33
CA LEU A 638 16.81 29.11 29.38
C LEU A 638 16.25 28.72 28.01
N ASP A 639 15.11 28.02 27.97
CA ASP A 639 14.43 27.70 26.71
C ASP A 639 13.95 28.94 25.97
N LEU A 640 13.44 29.95 26.68
CA LEU A 640 13.01 31.22 26.09
C LEU A 640 14.19 32.02 25.53
N GLN A 641 15.31 32.08 26.26
CA GLN A 641 16.54 32.72 25.78
C GLN A 641 17.08 32.03 24.52
N LEU A 642 17.19 30.70 24.52
CA LEU A 642 17.60 29.95 23.34
C LEU A 642 16.64 30.13 22.16
N ALA A 643 15.34 30.17 22.42
CA ALA A 643 14.33 30.39 21.37
C ALA A 643 14.37 31.81 20.77
N TRP A 644 14.79 32.82 21.54
CA TRP A 644 15.04 34.17 21.03
C TRP A 644 16.25 34.18 20.09
N TYR A 645 17.38 33.56 20.48
CA TYR A 645 18.58 33.46 19.64
C TYR A 645 18.37 32.62 18.35
N HIS A 646 17.42 31.68 18.37
CA HIS A 646 17.01 30.90 17.19
C HIS A 646 16.38 31.73 16.07
N GLN A 647 15.96 32.97 16.34
CA GLN A 647 15.33 33.83 15.31
C GLN A 647 16.30 34.29 14.21
N PHE A 648 17.61 34.34 14.51
CA PHE A 648 18.64 34.83 13.58
C PHE A 648 19.90 33.94 13.54
N ASN A 649 19.90 32.81 14.25
CA ASN A 649 21.00 31.84 14.24
C ASN A 649 20.48 30.41 14.13
N GLY A 650 20.44 29.88 12.90
CA GLY A 650 19.93 28.55 12.58
C GLY A 650 20.82 27.38 13.00
N GLU A 651 22.07 27.63 13.41
CA GLU A 651 23.02 26.58 13.82
C GLU A 651 22.79 26.09 15.27
N ILE A 652 21.83 26.66 15.98
CA ILE A 652 21.56 26.32 17.37
C ILE A 652 20.87 24.94 17.45
N ALA A 653 21.39 24.06 18.31
CA ALA A 653 20.77 22.76 18.55
C ALA A 653 19.32 22.90 19.03
N LYS A 654 18.41 22.10 18.46
CA LYS A 654 16.96 22.15 18.77
C LYS A 654 16.71 21.82 20.25
N LYS A 655 15.59 22.32 20.80
CA LYS A 655 15.16 22.05 22.18
C LYS A 655 15.09 20.55 22.52
N SER A 656 14.76 19.70 21.55
CA SER A 656 14.68 18.24 21.69
C SER A 656 16.03 17.55 21.94
N THR A 657 17.12 18.19 21.53
CA THR A 657 18.51 17.71 21.67
C THR A 657 19.17 18.17 22.96
N LEU A 658 18.80 19.34 23.49
CA LEU A 658 19.32 19.90 24.74
C LEU A 658 18.42 19.51 25.92
N ARG A 659 18.54 18.27 26.41
CA ARG A 659 17.65 17.75 27.48
C ARG A 659 18.03 18.20 28.89
N LEU A 660 19.32 18.34 29.18
CA LEU A 660 19.84 18.71 30.51
C LEU A 660 19.99 20.22 30.65
N LYS A 661 19.79 20.73 31.88
CA LYS A 661 19.95 22.16 32.19
C LYS A 661 21.36 22.66 31.91
N THR A 662 22.37 21.85 32.22
CA THR A 662 23.80 22.14 31.96
C THR A 662 24.05 22.38 30.47
N ASN A 663 23.58 21.45 29.61
CA ASN A 663 23.76 21.56 28.17
C ASN A 663 23.08 22.80 27.57
N LYS A 664 21.94 23.24 28.14
CA LYS A 664 21.27 24.48 27.73
C LYS A 664 22.06 25.72 28.12
N MET A 665 22.69 25.73 29.30
CA MET A 665 23.55 26.82 29.73
C MET A 665 24.83 26.89 28.90
N ASP A 666 25.44 25.75 28.59
CA ASP A 666 26.65 25.68 27.76
C ASP A 666 26.37 26.14 26.32
N ALA A 667 25.23 25.72 25.75
CA ALA A 667 24.77 26.20 24.46
C ALA A 667 24.55 27.72 24.46
N LEU A 668 23.86 28.27 25.47
CA LEU A 668 23.63 29.71 25.58
C LEU A 668 24.95 30.49 25.75
N ARG A 669 25.91 29.97 26.53
CA ARG A 669 27.24 30.56 26.70
C ARG A 669 28.03 30.58 25.39
N SER A 670 28.00 29.49 24.63
CA SER A 670 28.64 29.40 23.33
C SER A 670 28.02 30.38 22.32
N ILE A 671 26.71 30.53 22.32
CA ILE A 671 25.98 31.47 21.45
C ILE A 671 26.36 32.92 21.78
N ILE A 672 26.35 33.32 23.05
CA ILE A 672 26.73 34.67 23.46
C ILE A 672 28.19 34.96 23.08
N THR A 673 29.08 33.99 23.28
CA THR A 673 30.51 34.12 22.89
C THR A 673 30.65 34.33 21.39
N THR A 674 29.89 33.59 20.59
CA THR A 674 29.89 33.72 19.12
C THR A 674 29.30 35.06 18.69
N LEU A 675 28.21 35.52 19.31
CA LEU A 675 27.59 36.82 19.02
C LEU A 675 28.55 37.99 19.32
N ILE A 676 29.36 37.90 20.37
CA ILE A 676 30.35 38.94 20.73
C ILE A 676 31.41 39.13 19.62
N ILE A 677 31.72 38.07 18.86
CA ILE A 677 32.77 38.06 17.82
C ILE A 677 32.23 38.47 16.44
N ARG A 678 30.91 38.54 16.27
CA ARG A 678 30.26 38.84 14.99
C ARG A 678 30.36 40.33 14.62
N ASN A 679 30.74 40.60 13.37
CA ASN A 679 30.83 41.97 12.83
C ASN A 679 29.46 42.64 12.60
N ASP A 680 28.39 41.85 12.44
CA ASP A 680 27.00 42.28 12.22
C ASP A 680 26.18 42.34 13.53
N LYS A 681 26.85 42.21 14.69
CA LYS A 681 26.21 42.16 16.00
C LYS A 681 25.29 43.36 16.24
N ASP A 682 25.75 44.57 15.96
CA ASP A 682 24.99 45.79 16.27
C ASP A 682 23.74 45.93 15.38
N GLU A 683 23.80 45.41 14.15
CA GLU A 683 22.66 45.36 13.21
C GLU A 683 21.61 44.33 13.65
N ILE A 684 22.05 43.12 14.04
CA ILE A 684 21.18 42.10 14.63
C ILE A 684 20.51 42.61 15.91
N MET A 685 21.29 43.29 16.77
CA MET A 685 20.78 43.82 18.03
C MET A 685 19.76 44.96 17.78
N ALA A 686 19.98 45.82 16.80
CA ALA A 686 19.03 46.87 16.42
C ALA A 686 17.73 46.31 15.82
N GLN A 687 17.81 45.19 15.10
CA GLN A 687 16.64 44.57 14.46
C GLN A 687 15.74 43.82 15.45
N TYR A 688 16.32 43.23 16.51
CA TYR A 688 15.61 42.29 17.40
C TYR A 688 15.50 42.74 18.87
N LEU A 689 16.14 43.84 19.30
CA LEU A 689 15.84 44.46 20.61
C LEU A 689 14.71 45.48 20.50
N PRO A 690 13.78 45.51 21.47
CA PRO A 690 12.82 46.59 21.56
C PRO A 690 13.53 47.91 21.91
N GLU A 691 13.42 48.94 21.08
CA GLU A 691 13.74 50.30 21.50
C GLU A 691 12.77 50.71 22.62
N ASN A 692 13.31 51.22 23.72
CA ASN A 692 12.52 51.75 24.82
C ASN A 692 11.71 52.96 24.34
N GLY A 693 10.46 52.70 23.92
CA GLY A 693 9.37 53.66 23.88
C GLY A 693 9.49 54.80 22.87
N SER A 694 9.19 54.53 21.60
CA SER A 694 8.33 55.40 20.78
C SER A 694 7.98 54.77 19.43
N GLY A 695 6.68 54.67 19.13
CA GLY A 695 6.17 54.77 17.75
C GLY A 695 6.06 53.47 16.95
N MET A 696 4.81 53.16 16.55
CA MET A 696 4.50 52.28 15.42
C MET A 696 5.32 52.63 14.16
N VAL A 697 6.05 51.67 13.60
CA VAL A 697 6.30 51.43 12.16
C VAL A 697 6.65 49.94 12.07
N GLY A 698 5.85 49.04 11.50
CA GLY A 698 5.52 48.96 10.08
C GLY A 698 6.23 47.74 9.47
N CYS A 699 5.66 46.55 9.62
CA CYS A 699 5.93 45.41 8.73
C CYS A 699 4.64 44.64 8.47
N SER A 700 3.63 45.39 8.06
CA SER A 700 2.51 44.89 7.25
C SER A 700 2.78 45.37 5.83
N GLU A 701 3.35 44.53 4.98
CA GLU A 701 3.26 44.56 3.50
C GLU A 701 4.37 43.68 2.91
N HIS A 702 4.12 42.36 2.84
CA HIS A 702 4.60 41.57 1.69
C HIS A 702 3.93 40.20 1.50
N GLU A 703 2.95 39.80 2.32
CA GLU A 703 2.21 38.53 2.14
C GLU A 703 0.74 38.69 1.70
N GLU A 704 0.41 39.77 0.99
CA GLU A 704 -0.91 39.93 0.35
C GLU A 704 -0.81 40.11 -1.16
N LYS A 705 -0.05 39.23 -1.82
CA LYS A 705 -0.18 38.94 -3.26
C LYS A 705 0.09 37.47 -3.53
N GLN A 706 -0.87 36.62 -3.19
CA GLN A 706 -1.22 35.38 -3.91
C GLN A 706 -2.50 34.80 -3.28
N ARG A 707 -3.64 35.32 -3.73
CA ARG A 707 -4.90 34.58 -3.79
C ARG A 707 -5.05 33.96 -5.17
#